data_AF-A0Q3Y6-F1
#
_entry.id   AF-A0Q3Y6-F1
#
_cell.length_a   1.000
_cell.length_b   1.000
_cell.length_c   1.000
_cell.angle_alpha   90.00
_cell.angle_beta   90.00
_cell.angle_gamma   90.00
#
_symmetry.space_group_name_H-M   'P 1'
#
loop_
_entity.id
_entity.type
_entity.pdbx_description
1 polymer ?
#
loop_
_entity_poly.entity_id
_entity_poly.type
_entity_poly.pdbx_seq_one_letter_code
_entity_poly.pdbx_strand_id
1 'polypeptide(L)'
;MNLYMIIILIFTVLLTSIIAIPLILKFKKNGRLLPNFRQPKSIKLKRSLKQLLSQTDRNTRKSFKTVANFFIHVNTSGINIVEKETIKTLGIELYKIETSTYNQYLSDQSYILELHKLNNDHKYKELGKFCNKISSLIGKVPIIVYSFEYKNIKNDTVILEEIKSLRSIILQLSKIYKKLPNVVLSIADIENYPGYNSFIECASLHNVPLLSPAFNPNNLNTEIDTYIERLNILANNLLFKKYPLEFLNFTYFINCTYNHFKYLLKKQNYIDTNKTIENIYLYLSNTKVNIGQSLFQNNFTTQPYKTKLIKKFLTTIIGVILTTLGLIFTMNIFTYKSFINQYKQELSAIPNTTKYSKETINLSNDYESDIKSRLLANILYPNEIIKHGIYINEGLKIQQQILEKLENTNSENNYIYKTFIFLTLIAPQNINLQKYIKANIHLWSIATKLSEKTIITYIEAPVPKLKINIENACIQKLSLDNQVIDPSTYSIVKSYIIDNSNINLKTLHDFLYNIDLPTTKQEVISGFMIEVFPKIKNSLSECNRKFLEKLYEKIKNSNSSLGEITKIKKLVPTEKETQVDNLQAAISILVNLNNKLSKNLSNSSETDLIWYKVILQATYNDIMNNLSLSEPQLIDNNTTKLATINIGDNGEYYGNISVIYTKTGLKDVILPEIYSYKSLSKLLATHNIDTLAIDNYYNESLQNYIENYKKSYINLITSYKNSIDPNDIVSSLLLISSTSSQFNNMLKTLVDNTVFDDETLKELPQLSLVGSYFENINKMIINPNDMDKYHQIIREIADNINQNGNKRESLNKITLNLFTRSKDSYFYKINTLLKDNNITGENSIIFIAPLESIMKFGKPYLSEYKYNIWNKDIISLLKKYQTYFPFSKESNKTISPKELTDIFGPNGEFWKNVRKNMYGIFEYQNGIWQSKIPDFFGNNTKYMLDTLNKVQKMTNTLWDSSGKPKPIDITLGVMPAPNGILPNNTFVKMTILSIGNQKAIGISTQQKPIILEYKWFEKQPSSVGYIDSNEQINTIETQSSYWSFINLLNQAKNSGDVYIWNQNDIEIKFKIDFNNIFMSLETK
;
A
#
# COMPACT_ATOMS: atom_id res chain seq x y z
N MET A 1 74.30 -22.25 -7.71
CA MET A 1 73.88 -23.15 -8.80
C MET A 1 73.18 -24.38 -8.22
N ASN A 2 71.88 -24.29 -7.91
CA ASN A 2 71.10 -25.44 -7.38
C ASN A 2 69.57 -25.37 -7.63
N LEU A 3 69.12 -24.46 -8.50
CA LEU A 3 67.69 -24.23 -8.76
C LEU A 3 67.11 -25.24 -9.78
N TYR A 4 67.91 -25.66 -10.76
CA TYR A 4 67.48 -26.56 -11.86
C TYR A 4 67.08 -27.96 -11.40
N MET A 5 67.74 -28.51 -10.37
CA MET A 5 67.41 -29.85 -9.84
C MET A 5 66.04 -29.89 -9.16
N ILE A 6 65.60 -28.77 -8.55
CA ILE A 6 64.27 -28.65 -7.93
C ILE A 6 63.19 -28.57 -9.02
N ILE A 7 63.45 -27.85 -10.12
CA ILE A 7 62.54 -27.74 -11.26
C ILE A 7 62.28 -29.11 -11.91
N ILE A 8 63.30 -29.95 -12.04
CA ILE A 8 63.17 -31.31 -12.61
C ILE A 8 62.37 -32.23 -11.67
N LEU A 9 62.58 -32.15 -10.35
CA LEU A 9 61.84 -32.98 -9.38
C LEU A 9 60.35 -32.62 -9.30
N ILE A 10 59.99 -31.35 -9.51
CA ILE A 10 58.59 -30.90 -9.60
C ILE A 10 57.92 -31.45 -10.87
N PHE A 11 58.67 -31.59 -11.97
CA PHE A 11 58.14 -32.08 -13.25
C PHE A 11 57.77 -33.58 -13.21
N THR A 12 58.48 -34.40 -12.44
CA THR A 12 58.20 -35.85 -12.33
C THR A 12 57.03 -36.17 -11.41
N VAL A 13 56.77 -35.39 -10.35
CA VAL A 13 55.58 -35.57 -9.48
C VAL A 13 54.28 -35.17 -10.19
N LEU A 14 54.35 -34.23 -11.13
CA LEU A 14 53.21 -33.83 -11.97
C LEU A 14 52.72 -34.93 -12.93
N LEU A 15 53.59 -35.88 -13.29
CA LEU A 15 53.27 -36.92 -14.28
C LEU A 15 52.49 -38.11 -13.70
N THR A 16 52.73 -38.45 -12.42
CA THR A 16 52.14 -39.65 -11.77
C THR A 16 50.72 -39.45 -11.25
N SER A 17 50.24 -38.20 -11.16
CA SER A 17 48.92 -37.86 -10.60
C SER A 17 47.72 -38.10 -11.53
N ILE A 18 47.95 -38.54 -12.77
CA ILE A 18 46.95 -38.49 -13.86
C ILE A 18 46.10 -39.78 -14.02
N ILE A 19 46.50 -40.91 -13.43
CA ILE A 19 46.00 -42.25 -13.85
C ILE A 19 44.98 -42.90 -12.87
N ALA A 20 44.92 -42.50 -11.59
CA ALA A 20 44.43 -43.39 -10.53
C ALA A 20 43.10 -43.04 -9.81
N ILE A 21 42.13 -42.36 -10.45
CA ILE A 21 40.76 -42.20 -9.87
C ILE A 21 39.64 -42.40 -10.92
N PRO A 22 39.15 -43.64 -11.11
CA PRO A 22 37.77 -43.85 -11.55
C PRO A 22 37.06 -45.05 -10.86
N LEU A 23 37.06 -45.11 -9.52
CA LEU A 23 36.34 -46.12 -8.73
C LEU A 23 35.92 -45.53 -7.36
N ILE A 24 34.83 -46.06 -6.76
CA ILE A 24 34.27 -45.68 -5.43
C ILE A 24 33.74 -44.22 -5.41
N LEU A 25 32.43 -43.91 -5.33
CA LEU A 25 31.22 -44.67 -4.96
C LEU A 25 29.97 -44.20 -5.74
N LYS A 26 28.98 -45.09 -5.87
CA LYS A 26 27.56 -44.77 -6.16
C LYS A 26 26.76 -44.83 -4.84
N PHE A 27 25.66 -44.06 -4.71
CA PHE A 27 24.34 -44.64 -4.33
C PHE A 27 23.13 -43.68 -4.32
N LYS A 28 22.06 -44.06 -5.06
CA LYS A 28 20.60 -43.81 -4.83
C LYS A 28 20.11 -42.33 -4.68
N LYS A 29 18.81 -41.99 -4.84
CA LYS A 29 17.56 -42.79 -4.96
C LYS A 29 16.50 -42.11 -5.86
N ASN A 30 15.76 -42.93 -6.61
CA ASN A 30 14.40 -42.86 -7.23
C ASN A 30 13.60 -41.54 -7.32
N GLY A 31 12.86 -41.34 -8.45
CA GLY A 31 11.98 -40.16 -8.66
C GLY A 31 10.67 -40.28 -9.50
N ARG A 32 10.34 -41.45 -10.10
CA ARG A 32 9.08 -41.79 -10.84
C ARG A 32 8.71 -41.03 -12.14
N LEU A 33 7.98 -41.76 -13.00
CA LEU A 33 7.25 -41.31 -14.20
C LEU A 33 5.77 -41.01 -13.85
N LEU A 34 5.07 -40.23 -14.68
CA LEU A 34 3.64 -40.37 -15.07
C LEU A 34 3.33 -39.37 -16.23
N PRO A 35 2.29 -39.58 -17.07
CA PRO A 35 2.10 -38.84 -18.33
C PRO A 35 1.31 -37.52 -18.22
N ASN A 36 1.39 -36.71 -19.28
CA ASN A 36 0.71 -35.42 -19.38
C ASN A 36 -0.82 -35.55 -19.52
N PHE A 37 -1.56 -35.26 -18.45
CA PHE A 37 -3.00 -35.00 -18.55
C PHE A 37 -3.29 -33.75 -19.38
N ARG A 38 -4.12 -33.89 -20.43
CA ARG A 38 -4.75 -32.74 -21.10
C ARG A 38 -5.85 -32.17 -20.19
N GLN A 39 -5.81 -30.88 -19.88
CA GLN A 39 -6.99 -30.13 -19.43
C GLN A 39 -7.15 -28.83 -20.24
N PRO A 40 -8.33 -28.56 -20.81
CA PRO A 40 -8.62 -27.32 -21.53
C PRO A 40 -9.19 -26.26 -20.58
N LYS A 41 -8.60 -25.05 -20.60
CA LYS A 41 -9.17 -23.72 -20.32
C LYS A 41 -8.01 -22.72 -20.22
N SER A 42 -7.94 -21.79 -21.17
CA SER A 42 -7.07 -20.59 -21.16
C SER A 42 -7.53 -19.66 -22.30
N ILE A 43 -8.82 -19.35 -22.34
CA ILE A 43 -9.53 -19.03 -23.59
C ILE A 43 -9.42 -17.54 -23.96
N LYS A 44 -9.41 -16.60 -22.99
CA LYS A 44 -9.50 -15.16 -23.26
C LYS A 44 -8.23 -14.58 -23.90
N LEU A 45 -7.09 -14.59 -23.20
CA LEU A 45 -5.80 -14.07 -23.71
C LEU A 45 -5.38 -14.66 -25.07
N LYS A 46 -5.68 -15.94 -25.33
CA LYS A 46 -5.37 -16.62 -26.60
C LYS A 46 -6.38 -16.35 -27.72
N ARG A 47 -7.59 -15.86 -27.41
CA ARG A 47 -8.53 -15.33 -28.40
C ARG A 47 -8.15 -13.90 -28.79
N SER A 48 -7.86 -13.01 -27.82
CA SER A 48 -7.44 -11.63 -28.13
C SER A 48 -6.15 -11.61 -28.97
N LEU A 49 -5.11 -12.40 -28.63
CA LEU A 49 -3.92 -12.51 -29.48
C LEU A 49 -4.23 -12.95 -30.92
N LYS A 50 -5.16 -13.90 -31.11
CA LYS A 50 -5.57 -14.34 -32.45
C LYS A 50 -6.30 -13.25 -33.23
N GLN A 51 -7.13 -12.47 -32.55
CA GLN A 51 -7.87 -11.35 -33.12
C GLN A 51 -6.90 -10.23 -33.54
N LEU A 52 -5.95 -9.86 -32.67
CA LEU A 52 -4.92 -8.86 -32.96
C LEU A 52 -4.10 -9.26 -34.20
N LEU A 53 -3.60 -10.50 -34.23
CA LEU A 53 -2.88 -11.07 -35.38
C LEU A 53 -3.75 -11.27 -36.63
N SER A 54 -5.08 -11.10 -36.55
CA SER A 54 -5.97 -11.10 -37.72
C SER A 54 -6.25 -9.69 -38.27
N GLN A 55 -6.08 -8.66 -37.44
CA GLN A 55 -6.23 -7.25 -37.81
C GLN A 55 -4.93 -6.68 -38.41
N THR A 56 -3.77 -7.13 -37.93
CA THR A 56 -2.43 -6.69 -38.38
C THR A 56 -2.11 -7.06 -39.83
N ASP A 57 -1.35 -6.23 -40.54
CA ASP A 57 -0.86 -6.48 -41.90
C ASP A 57 0.11 -7.70 -42.02
N ARG A 58 0.64 -7.96 -43.22
CA ARG A 58 1.52 -9.12 -43.51
C ARG A 58 2.95 -8.95 -42.97
N ASN A 59 3.48 -7.73 -42.97
CA ASN A 59 4.81 -7.38 -42.49
C ASN A 59 4.83 -7.40 -40.96
N THR A 60 3.87 -6.77 -40.27
CA THR A 60 3.77 -6.85 -38.80
C THR A 60 3.64 -8.29 -38.31
N ARG A 61 2.84 -9.14 -38.99
CA ARG A 61 2.76 -10.60 -38.71
C ARG A 61 4.06 -11.37 -38.93
N LYS A 62 4.94 -10.90 -39.83
CA LYS A 62 6.27 -11.48 -40.06
C LYS A 62 7.22 -11.04 -38.95
N SER A 63 7.33 -9.73 -38.73
CA SER A 63 8.22 -9.12 -37.73
C SER A 63 7.90 -9.58 -36.30
N PHE A 64 6.63 -9.80 -35.95
CA PHE A 64 6.20 -10.44 -34.70
C PHE A 64 6.95 -11.74 -34.37
N LYS A 65 7.34 -12.54 -35.39
CA LYS A 65 8.01 -13.83 -35.20
C LYS A 65 9.54 -13.76 -35.28
N THR A 66 10.11 -12.66 -35.77
CA THR A 66 11.53 -12.61 -36.17
C THR A 66 12.30 -11.40 -35.64
N VAL A 67 11.63 -10.27 -35.39
CA VAL A 67 12.24 -9.00 -34.99
C VAL A 67 11.68 -8.50 -33.66
N ALA A 68 10.36 -8.54 -33.47
CA ALA A 68 9.68 -7.84 -32.40
C ALA A 68 10.23 -8.14 -31.00
N ASN A 69 10.34 -7.12 -30.16
CA ASN A 69 10.62 -7.27 -28.74
C ASN A 69 9.33 -7.60 -27.97
N PHE A 70 9.40 -8.48 -26.97
CA PHE A 70 8.27 -8.83 -26.13
C PHE A 70 8.35 -8.05 -24.81
N PHE A 71 7.33 -7.25 -24.53
CA PHE A 71 7.18 -6.52 -23.27
C PHE A 71 5.96 -7.01 -22.48
N ILE A 72 6.09 -7.09 -21.17
CA ILE A 72 4.99 -7.14 -20.22
C ILE A 72 5.03 -5.81 -19.46
N HIS A 73 4.05 -4.96 -19.68
CA HIS A 73 3.96 -3.65 -19.05
C HIS A 73 2.95 -3.70 -17.90
N VAL A 74 3.41 -3.43 -16.68
CA VAL A 74 2.56 -3.25 -15.52
C VAL A 74 2.32 -1.76 -15.37
N ASN A 75 1.07 -1.33 -15.58
CA ASN A 75 0.66 0.06 -15.60
C ASN A 75 -0.51 0.25 -14.64
N THR A 76 -0.22 0.79 -13.45
CA THR A 76 -1.24 1.03 -12.41
C THR A 76 -1.86 2.42 -12.50
N SER A 77 -1.19 3.36 -13.18
CA SER A 77 -1.63 4.76 -13.36
C SER A 77 -2.92 4.93 -14.17
N GLY A 78 -3.25 3.97 -15.05
CA GLY A 78 -4.31 4.12 -16.04
C GLY A 78 -4.01 5.14 -17.15
N ILE A 79 -2.82 5.75 -17.16
CA ILE A 79 -2.37 6.65 -18.23
C ILE A 79 -2.00 5.80 -19.46
N ASN A 80 -2.41 6.19 -20.66
CA ASN A 80 -2.12 5.47 -21.92
C ASN A 80 -0.64 5.65 -22.38
N ILE A 81 0.32 5.24 -21.55
CA ILE A 81 1.76 5.41 -21.77
C ILE A 81 2.18 4.77 -23.10
N VAL A 82 1.71 3.55 -23.40
CA VAL A 82 2.06 2.83 -24.64
C VAL A 82 1.67 3.62 -25.89
N GLU A 83 0.54 4.32 -25.86
CA GLU A 83 0.07 5.15 -26.97
C GLU A 83 0.82 6.48 -27.06
N LYS A 84 1.03 7.17 -25.92
CA LYS A 84 1.87 8.37 -25.83
C LYS A 84 3.25 8.10 -26.44
N GLU A 85 3.86 6.98 -26.09
CA GLU A 85 5.18 6.54 -26.55
C GLU A 85 5.21 6.16 -28.03
N THR A 86 4.26 5.34 -28.49
CA THR A 86 4.40 4.62 -29.79
C THR A 86 3.73 5.35 -30.95
N ILE A 87 2.63 6.08 -30.72
CA ILE A 87 1.92 6.82 -31.78
C ILE A 87 2.67 8.10 -32.15
N LYS A 88 3.26 8.79 -31.16
CA LYS A 88 3.90 10.10 -31.35
C LYS A 88 5.25 10.07 -32.07
N THR A 89 5.96 8.94 -32.09
CA THR A 89 7.41 8.94 -32.32
C THR A 89 7.84 8.64 -33.76
N LEU A 90 7.14 7.78 -34.50
CA LEU A 90 7.59 7.31 -35.82
C LEU A 90 6.48 7.07 -36.87
N GLY A 91 5.21 7.38 -36.60
CA GLY A 91 4.12 7.15 -37.56
C GLY A 91 3.83 5.68 -37.88
N ILE A 92 4.19 4.77 -36.95
CA ILE A 92 4.02 3.31 -37.08
C ILE A 92 2.57 2.92 -36.76
N GLU A 93 1.98 2.02 -37.55
CA GLU A 93 0.67 1.44 -37.25
C GLU A 93 0.69 0.63 -35.94
N LEU A 94 0.04 1.16 -34.91
CA LEU A 94 -0.10 0.49 -33.61
C LEU A 94 -1.42 -0.27 -33.55
N TYR A 95 -1.37 -1.58 -33.78
CA TYR A 95 -2.55 -2.43 -33.65
C TYR A 95 -2.86 -2.68 -32.16
N LYS A 96 -4.09 -2.43 -31.72
CA LYS A 96 -4.53 -2.51 -30.31
C LYS A 96 -5.74 -3.44 -30.13
N ILE A 97 -5.77 -4.17 -29.02
CA ILE A 97 -7.00 -4.71 -28.42
C ILE A 97 -7.10 -4.32 -26.95
N GLU A 98 -8.25 -3.78 -26.58
CA GLU A 98 -8.59 -3.37 -25.22
C GLU A 98 -9.36 -4.43 -24.44
N THR A 99 -9.13 -4.50 -23.14
CA THR A 99 -10.04 -5.15 -22.18
C THR A 99 -10.00 -4.42 -20.84
N SER A 100 -11.04 -4.57 -20.01
CA SER A 100 -11.13 -4.01 -18.66
C SER A 100 -10.11 -4.55 -17.62
N THR A 101 -9.08 -5.28 -18.06
CA THR A 101 -8.01 -5.82 -17.20
C THR A 101 -6.62 -5.84 -17.83
N TYR A 102 -6.52 -5.80 -19.15
CA TYR A 102 -5.27 -5.80 -19.92
C TYR A 102 -5.50 -5.24 -21.32
N ASN A 103 -4.48 -4.60 -21.89
CA ASN A 103 -4.44 -4.28 -23.33
C ASN A 103 -3.38 -5.14 -24.02
N GLN A 104 -3.52 -5.36 -25.32
CA GLN A 104 -2.48 -5.95 -26.16
C GLN A 104 -2.20 -5.03 -27.33
N TYR A 105 -0.94 -4.64 -27.49
CA TYR A 105 -0.46 -3.83 -28.60
C TYR A 105 0.52 -4.61 -29.44
N LEU A 106 0.53 -4.37 -30.76
CA LEU A 106 1.46 -4.98 -31.70
C LEU A 106 1.85 -3.98 -32.79
N SER A 107 3.16 -3.78 -32.95
CA SER A 107 3.80 -3.12 -34.08
C SER A 107 4.78 -4.08 -34.77
N ASP A 108 5.43 -3.64 -35.84
CA ASP A 108 6.56 -4.35 -36.46
C ASP A 108 7.72 -4.61 -35.46
N GLN A 109 7.98 -3.65 -34.57
CA GLN A 109 9.11 -3.66 -33.62
C GLN A 109 8.77 -4.25 -32.25
N SER A 110 7.51 -4.30 -31.84
CA SER A 110 7.15 -4.65 -30.46
C SER A 110 5.81 -5.39 -30.32
N TYR A 111 5.76 -6.32 -29.37
CA TYR A 111 4.52 -6.87 -28.82
C TYR A 111 4.44 -6.57 -27.33
N ILE A 112 3.41 -5.85 -26.90
CA ILE A 112 3.27 -5.31 -25.55
C ILE A 112 1.98 -5.87 -24.93
N LEU A 113 2.12 -6.55 -23.80
CA LEU A 113 1.00 -6.95 -22.95
C LEU A 113 0.94 -5.99 -21.75
N GLU A 114 0.01 -5.04 -21.78
CA GLU A 114 -0.21 -4.05 -20.70
C GLU A 114 -1.23 -4.59 -19.70
N LEU A 115 -0.97 -4.44 -18.40
CA LEU A 115 -1.75 -5.00 -17.29
C LEU A 115 -2.21 -3.89 -16.33
N HIS A 116 -3.54 -3.73 -16.19
CA HIS A 116 -4.17 -2.59 -15.51
C HIS A 116 -4.66 -2.85 -14.08
N LYS A 117 -4.95 -4.11 -13.70
CA LYS A 117 -5.45 -4.47 -12.35
C LYS A 117 -4.94 -5.81 -11.85
N LEU A 118 -4.41 -5.84 -10.62
CA LEU A 118 -3.50 -6.89 -10.13
C LEU A 118 -4.08 -7.82 -9.03
N ASN A 119 -5.29 -7.53 -8.52
CA ASN A 119 -5.79 -8.10 -7.26
C ASN A 119 -6.40 -9.53 -7.41
N ASN A 120 -5.72 -10.51 -8.02
CA ASN A 120 -6.22 -11.91 -8.09
C ASN A 120 -5.15 -12.96 -8.48
N ASP A 121 -4.73 -13.80 -7.52
CA ASP A 121 -3.67 -14.82 -7.72
C ASP A 121 -3.94 -15.83 -8.86
N HIS A 122 -5.20 -16.22 -9.04
CA HIS A 122 -5.58 -17.17 -10.10
C HIS A 122 -5.23 -16.67 -11.51
N LYS A 123 -5.14 -15.35 -11.74
CA LYS A 123 -4.80 -14.77 -13.04
C LYS A 123 -3.33 -14.99 -13.41
N TYR A 124 -2.41 -14.93 -12.45
CA TYR A 124 -0.97 -15.02 -12.73
C TYR A 124 -0.54 -16.41 -13.25
N LYS A 125 -1.26 -17.48 -12.87
CA LYS A 125 -1.04 -18.84 -13.38
C LYS A 125 -1.51 -19.01 -14.84
N GLU A 126 -2.43 -18.18 -15.32
CA GLU A 126 -2.75 -18.07 -16.75
C GLU A 126 -1.74 -17.19 -17.49
N LEU A 127 -1.35 -16.05 -16.91
CA LEU A 127 -0.35 -15.12 -17.46
C LEU A 127 0.95 -15.86 -17.83
N GLY A 128 1.55 -16.59 -16.89
CA GLY A 128 2.79 -17.35 -17.18
C GLY A 128 2.62 -18.36 -18.33
N LYS A 129 1.50 -19.09 -18.40
CA LYS A 129 1.18 -20.00 -19.51
C LYS A 129 0.98 -19.28 -20.85
N PHE A 130 0.58 -18.01 -20.84
CA PHE A 130 0.46 -17.17 -22.01
C PHE A 130 1.84 -16.65 -22.45
N CYS A 131 2.60 -16.04 -21.54
CA CYS A 131 3.96 -15.53 -21.80
C CYS A 131 4.89 -16.62 -22.34
N ASN A 132 4.85 -17.84 -21.77
CA ASN A 132 5.61 -18.98 -22.28
C ASN A 132 5.26 -19.29 -23.76
N LYS A 133 3.97 -19.19 -24.13
CA LYS A 133 3.56 -19.38 -25.53
C LYS A 133 4.07 -18.22 -26.42
N ILE A 134 3.99 -16.97 -25.97
CA ILE A 134 4.52 -15.83 -26.73
C ILE A 134 6.03 -15.98 -26.94
N SER A 135 6.82 -16.29 -25.89
CA SER A 135 8.25 -16.56 -26.03
C SER A 135 8.57 -17.70 -26.99
N SER A 136 7.74 -18.74 -27.06
CA SER A 136 7.89 -19.82 -28.05
C SER A 136 7.55 -19.43 -29.50
N LEU A 137 6.93 -18.26 -29.72
CA LEU A 137 6.59 -17.70 -31.04
C LEU A 137 7.53 -16.58 -31.49
N ILE A 138 8.04 -15.78 -30.54
CA ILE A 138 8.94 -14.64 -30.78
C ILE A 138 10.42 -15.04 -30.63
N GLY A 139 10.72 -16.13 -29.91
CA GLY A 139 12.08 -16.58 -29.59
C GLY A 139 12.78 -15.79 -28.48
N LYS A 140 12.09 -14.81 -27.87
CA LYS A 140 12.60 -13.90 -26.82
C LYS A 140 11.86 -14.06 -25.49
N VAL A 141 12.56 -13.82 -24.38
CA VAL A 141 11.98 -13.77 -23.02
C VAL A 141 11.42 -12.36 -22.77
N PRO A 142 10.22 -12.18 -22.16
CA PRO A 142 9.59 -10.87 -21.99
C PRO A 142 10.37 -9.92 -21.07
N ILE A 143 10.68 -8.73 -21.58
CA ILE A 143 11.13 -7.58 -20.78
C ILE A 143 9.96 -7.14 -19.89
N ILE A 144 10.20 -6.94 -18.60
CA ILE A 144 9.16 -6.45 -17.68
C ILE A 144 9.33 -4.94 -17.54
N VAL A 145 8.33 -4.16 -17.96
CA VAL A 145 8.24 -2.72 -17.71
C VAL A 145 7.29 -2.50 -16.55
N TYR A 146 7.68 -1.69 -15.58
CA TYR A 146 6.82 -1.21 -14.49
C TYR A 146 6.80 0.31 -14.51
N SER A 147 5.61 0.89 -14.72
CA SER A 147 5.39 2.34 -14.67
C SER A 147 4.56 2.67 -13.44
N PHE A 148 5.16 3.44 -12.53
CA PHE A 148 4.50 3.94 -11.31
C PHE A 148 4.22 5.44 -11.44
N GLU A 149 3.27 5.96 -10.65
CA GLU A 149 3.00 7.40 -10.57
C GLU A 149 3.94 8.05 -9.55
N TYR A 150 4.57 9.16 -9.91
CA TYR A 150 5.47 9.94 -9.06
C TYR A 150 4.76 10.38 -7.77
N LYS A 151 3.53 10.89 -7.88
CA LYS A 151 2.71 11.30 -6.71
C LYS A 151 2.50 10.16 -5.69
N ASN A 152 2.54 8.90 -6.13
CA ASN A 152 2.37 7.73 -5.26
C ASN A 152 3.69 7.25 -4.63
N ILE A 153 4.87 7.74 -5.06
CA ILE A 153 6.18 7.16 -4.68
C ILE A 153 6.64 7.46 -3.24
N LYS A 154 5.86 8.21 -2.46
CA LYS A 154 6.00 8.32 -1.00
C LYS A 154 4.86 7.63 -0.23
N ASN A 155 3.80 7.17 -0.91
CA ASN A 155 2.70 6.42 -0.29
C ASN A 155 3.12 4.95 -0.09
N ASP A 156 3.78 4.68 1.04
CA ASP A 156 4.46 3.41 1.27
C ASP A 156 3.50 2.21 1.32
N THR A 157 2.20 2.41 1.62
CA THR A 157 1.20 1.32 1.56
C THR A 157 0.83 0.98 0.12
N VAL A 158 0.54 1.97 -0.73
CA VAL A 158 0.29 1.78 -2.17
C VAL A 158 1.49 1.12 -2.84
N ILE A 159 2.69 1.65 -2.62
CA ILE A 159 3.95 1.08 -3.17
C ILE A 159 4.12 -0.37 -2.72
N LEU A 160 3.84 -0.71 -1.46
CA LEU A 160 3.94 -2.09 -0.98
C LEU A 160 2.90 -3.01 -1.64
N GLU A 161 1.72 -2.54 -2.04
CA GLU A 161 0.74 -3.34 -2.78
C GLU A 161 1.11 -3.53 -4.26
N GLU A 162 1.62 -2.48 -4.91
CA GLU A 162 2.13 -2.56 -6.28
C GLU A 162 3.38 -3.46 -6.36
N ILE A 163 4.31 -3.34 -5.40
CA ILE A 163 5.51 -4.20 -5.30
C ILE A 163 5.14 -5.66 -4.99
N LYS A 164 4.19 -5.93 -4.07
CA LYS A 164 3.67 -7.31 -3.86
C LYS A 164 3.12 -7.89 -5.18
N SER A 165 2.43 -7.08 -5.96
CA SER A 165 1.83 -7.49 -7.23
C SER A 165 2.87 -7.75 -8.33
N LEU A 166 3.85 -6.85 -8.47
CA LEU A 166 5.00 -7.01 -9.36
C LEU A 166 5.82 -8.27 -9.00
N ARG A 167 6.06 -8.50 -7.69
CA ARG A 167 6.70 -9.72 -7.17
C ARG A 167 5.93 -10.97 -7.56
N SER A 168 4.59 -10.98 -7.49
CA SER A 168 3.78 -12.12 -7.91
C SER A 168 3.90 -12.43 -9.41
N ILE A 169 4.02 -11.42 -10.27
CA ILE A 169 4.32 -11.61 -11.70
C ILE A 169 5.73 -12.21 -11.88
N ILE A 170 6.73 -11.58 -11.27
CA ILE A 170 8.14 -12.01 -11.27
C ILE A 170 8.29 -13.46 -10.81
N LEU A 171 7.69 -13.85 -9.69
CA LEU A 171 7.74 -15.20 -9.12
C LEU A 171 7.01 -16.27 -9.94
N GLN A 172 6.13 -15.91 -10.88
CA GLN A 172 5.50 -16.87 -11.79
C GLN A 172 6.26 -16.98 -13.12
N LEU A 173 6.85 -15.88 -13.61
CA LEU A 173 7.70 -15.89 -14.79
C LEU A 173 9.07 -16.55 -14.49
N SER A 174 9.67 -16.34 -13.32
CA SER A 174 10.94 -16.96 -12.94
C SER A 174 10.85 -18.49 -12.81
N LYS A 175 9.70 -19.03 -12.39
CA LYS A 175 9.41 -20.48 -12.42
C LYS A 175 9.41 -21.08 -13.82
N ILE A 176 9.19 -20.27 -14.85
CA ILE A 176 9.13 -20.69 -16.26
C ILE A 176 10.51 -20.55 -16.92
N TYR A 177 11.14 -19.37 -16.80
CA TYR A 177 12.38 -19.04 -17.50
C TYR A 177 13.66 -19.33 -16.69
N LYS A 178 13.54 -19.60 -15.38
CA LYS A 178 14.61 -19.90 -14.38
C LYS A 178 15.57 -18.75 -14.06
N LYS A 179 15.87 -17.89 -15.05
CA LYS A 179 16.37 -16.53 -14.86
C LYS A 179 15.38 -15.59 -15.55
N LEU A 180 15.17 -14.41 -14.99
CA LEU A 180 14.37 -13.36 -15.63
C LEU A 180 15.27 -12.43 -16.45
N PRO A 181 14.77 -11.90 -17.57
CA PRO A 181 15.50 -10.92 -18.35
C PRO A 181 15.37 -9.54 -17.69
N ASN A 182 15.82 -8.54 -18.43
CA ASN A 182 15.76 -7.12 -18.15
C ASN A 182 14.42 -6.66 -17.54
N VAL A 183 14.50 -5.93 -16.42
CA VAL A 183 13.40 -5.14 -15.86
C VAL A 183 13.65 -3.67 -16.18
N VAL A 184 12.59 -2.93 -16.54
CA VAL A 184 12.62 -1.48 -16.74
C VAL A 184 11.70 -0.81 -15.73
N LEU A 185 12.20 0.21 -15.04
CA LEU A 185 11.39 1.12 -14.23
C LEU A 185 11.13 2.41 -15.01
N SER A 186 9.88 2.89 -14.99
CA SER A 186 9.41 4.10 -15.67
C SER A 186 8.51 4.90 -14.73
N ILE A 187 8.40 6.21 -14.98
CA ILE A 187 7.49 7.11 -14.25
C ILE A 187 6.38 7.53 -15.22
N ALA A 188 5.13 7.29 -14.84
CA ALA A 188 3.94 7.38 -15.71
C ALA A 188 3.48 8.81 -16.03
N ASP A 189 3.81 9.73 -15.13
CA ASP A 189 3.34 11.11 -14.99
C ASP A 189 4.53 12.09 -14.84
N ILE A 190 5.69 11.73 -15.41
CA ILE A 190 6.95 12.45 -15.28
C ILE A 190 6.89 13.89 -15.80
N GLU A 191 5.94 14.19 -16.70
CA GLU A 191 5.66 15.55 -17.16
C GLU A 191 5.24 16.52 -16.06
N ASN A 192 4.76 16.02 -14.91
CA ASN A 192 4.38 16.84 -13.76
C ASN A 192 5.58 17.21 -12.86
N TYR A 193 6.79 16.70 -13.12
CA TYR A 193 7.93 16.91 -12.23
C TYR A 193 8.67 18.24 -12.52
N PRO A 194 8.98 19.08 -11.49
CA PRO A 194 9.71 20.33 -11.68
C PRO A 194 11.03 20.17 -12.45
N GLY A 195 11.22 20.98 -13.49
CA GLY A 195 12.37 20.91 -14.39
C GLY A 195 12.25 19.93 -15.57
N TYR A 196 11.16 19.15 -15.68
CA TYR A 196 10.96 18.22 -16.80
C TYR A 196 11.05 18.89 -18.17
N ASN A 197 10.46 20.08 -18.33
CA ASN A 197 10.47 20.81 -19.61
C ASN A 197 11.91 21.18 -20.04
N SER A 198 12.74 21.69 -19.13
CA SER A 198 14.16 21.99 -19.40
C SER A 198 14.96 20.72 -19.70
N PHE A 199 14.69 19.62 -18.97
CA PHE A 199 15.32 18.33 -19.24
C PHE A 199 14.97 17.78 -20.64
N ILE A 200 13.68 17.71 -20.97
CA ILE A 200 13.20 17.08 -22.22
C ILE A 200 13.57 17.94 -23.44
N GLU A 201 13.70 19.27 -23.29
CA GLU A 201 14.21 20.16 -24.33
C GLU A 201 15.71 19.94 -24.58
N CYS A 202 16.53 19.87 -23.53
CA CYS A 202 17.93 19.46 -23.63
C CYS A 202 18.07 18.06 -24.27
N ALA A 203 17.19 17.11 -23.92
CA ALA A 203 17.17 15.78 -24.52
C ALA A 203 16.88 15.83 -26.03
N SER A 204 15.98 16.72 -26.47
CA SER A 204 15.67 16.91 -27.89
C SER A 204 16.76 17.64 -28.69
N LEU A 205 17.45 18.60 -28.09
CA LEU A 205 18.50 19.38 -28.76
C LEU A 205 19.85 18.65 -28.82
N HIS A 206 20.11 17.73 -27.89
CA HIS A 206 21.42 17.11 -27.69
C HIS A 206 21.40 15.57 -27.67
N ASN A 207 20.27 14.95 -28.03
CA ASN A 207 20.09 13.48 -28.09
C ASN A 207 20.48 12.77 -26.78
N VAL A 208 20.11 13.35 -25.63
CA VAL A 208 20.36 12.74 -24.31
C VAL A 208 19.55 11.43 -24.21
N PRO A 209 20.16 10.30 -23.82
CA PRO A 209 19.45 9.02 -23.77
C PRO A 209 18.42 8.99 -22.64
N LEU A 210 17.14 8.77 -23.00
CA LEU A 210 16.03 8.64 -22.05
C LEU A 210 16.01 7.27 -21.34
N LEU A 211 16.73 6.28 -21.89
CA LEU A 211 16.92 4.95 -21.31
C LEU A 211 18.34 4.83 -20.73
N SER A 212 18.44 4.40 -19.47
CA SER A 212 19.74 4.16 -18.82
C SER A 212 20.51 2.99 -19.47
N PRO A 213 21.83 2.88 -19.23
CA PRO A 213 22.52 1.61 -19.39
C PRO A 213 21.91 0.51 -18.50
N ALA A 214 22.26 -0.74 -18.81
CA ALA A 214 21.91 -1.90 -17.99
C ALA A 214 22.67 -1.86 -16.64
N PHE A 215 21.95 -1.80 -15.52
CA PHE A 215 22.52 -1.86 -14.18
C PHE A 215 22.46 -3.27 -13.59
N ASN A 216 23.53 -3.66 -12.90
CA ASN A 216 23.65 -4.92 -12.18
C ASN A 216 22.82 -4.88 -10.88
N PRO A 217 21.86 -5.81 -10.68
CA PRO A 217 21.04 -5.90 -9.46
C PRO A 217 21.82 -6.00 -8.13
N ASN A 218 23.13 -6.23 -8.14
CA ASN A 218 23.95 -6.33 -6.92
C ASN A 218 24.67 -5.02 -6.53
N ASN A 219 24.81 -4.06 -7.46
CA ASN A 219 25.64 -2.85 -7.30
C ASN A 219 24.84 -1.54 -7.51
N LEU A 220 23.51 -1.62 -7.57
CA LEU A 220 22.61 -0.58 -8.11
C LEU A 220 22.93 0.84 -7.67
N ASN A 221 23.14 1.09 -6.38
CA ASN A 221 23.44 2.44 -5.88
C ASN A 221 24.66 3.04 -6.58
N THR A 222 25.80 2.34 -6.55
CA THR A 222 27.07 2.79 -7.13
C THR A 222 26.98 2.99 -8.64
N GLU A 223 26.29 2.09 -9.35
CA GLU A 223 26.16 2.17 -10.81
C GLU A 223 25.18 3.29 -11.25
N ILE A 224 24.10 3.51 -10.49
CA ILE A 224 23.19 4.65 -10.68
C ILE A 224 23.90 5.96 -10.35
N ASP A 225 24.67 6.05 -9.26
CA ASP A 225 25.47 7.23 -8.92
C ASP A 225 26.51 7.55 -10.01
N THR A 226 27.20 6.53 -10.55
CA THR A 226 28.11 6.69 -11.69
C THR A 226 27.39 7.18 -12.96
N TYR A 227 26.12 6.81 -13.16
CA TYR A 227 25.32 7.26 -14.31
C TYR A 227 24.77 8.68 -14.12
N ILE A 228 24.32 9.03 -12.91
CA ILE A 228 23.96 10.40 -12.51
C ILE A 228 25.15 11.34 -12.75
N GLU A 229 26.35 10.97 -12.28
CA GLU A 229 27.58 11.75 -12.47
C GLU A 229 27.85 12.01 -13.96
N ARG A 230 27.69 11.00 -14.82
CA ARG A 230 27.83 11.15 -16.29
C ARG A 230 26.79 12.09 -16.89
N LEU A 231 25.53 12.03 -16.45
CA LEU A 231 24.47 12.94 -16.92
C LEU A 231 24.73 14.38 -16.47
N ASN A 232 25.20 14.59 -15.24
CA ASN A 232 25.54 15.93 -14.73
C ASN A 232 26.81 16.49 -15.41
N ILE A 233 27.81 15.66 -15.70
CA ILE A 233 28.98 16.05 -16.53
C ILE A 233 28.53 16.43 -17.94
N LEU A 234 27.61 15.68 -18.55
CA LEU A 234 27.05 16.00 -19.87
C LEU A 234 26.26 17.32 -19.84
N ALA A 235 25.45 17.56 -18.82
CA ALA A 235 24.74 18.83 -18.61
C ALA A 235 25.71 20.01 -18.39
N ASN A 236 26.79 19.82 -17.64
CA ASN A 236 27.83 20.82 -17.42
C ASN A 236 28.56 21.18 -18.73
N ASN A 237 28.84 20.19 -19.58
CA ASN A 237 29.46 20.43 -20.88
C ASN A 237 28.55 21.14 -21.90
N LEU A 238 27.22 20.98 -21.80
CA LEU A 238 26.24 21.48 -22.79
C LEU A 238 25.53 22.77 -22.35
N LEU A 239 24.95 22.75 -21.14
CA LEU A 239 24.07 23.80 -20.63
C LEU A 239 24.85 24.84 -19.82
N PHE A 240 25.64 24.43 -18.83
CA PHE A 240 26.17 25.34 -17.80
C PHE A 240 26.81 26.63 -18.34
N LYS A 241 27.60 26.57 -19.42
CA LYS A 241 28.29 27.74 -20.00
C LYS A 241 27.42 28.69 -20.83
N LYS A 242 26.21 28.29 -21.20
CA LYS A 242 25.30 29.06 -22.10
C LYS A 242 23.95 29.35 -21.47
N TYR A 243 23.50 28.43 -20.64
CA TYR A 243 22.16 28.27 -20.11
C TYR A 243 22.27 27.74 -18.66
N PRO A 244 22.83 28.55 -17.72
CA PRO A 244 23.12 28.10 -16.36
C PRO A 244 21.86 27.84 -15.51
N LEU A 245 20.75 28.53 -15.82
CA LEU A 245 19.45 28.31 -15.18
C LEU A 245 18.88 26.94 -15.58
N GLU A 246 18.95 26.63 -16.87
CA GLU A 246 18.53 25.38 -17.48
C GLU A 246 19.40 24.21 -16.99
N PHE A 247 20.71 24.45 -16.78
CA PHE A 247 21.62 23.50 -16.13
C PHE A 247 21.18 23.15 -14.70
N LEU A 248 20.83 24.15 -13.89
CA LEU A 248 20.35 23.92 -12.52
C LEU A 248 19.02 23.18 -12.52
N ASN A 249 18.08 23.53 -13.41
CA ASN A 249 16.80 22.81 -13.55
C ASN A 249 16.98 21.37 -14.05
N PHE A 250 17.90 21.14 -15.00
CA PHE A 250 18.26 19.81 -15.50
C PHE A 250 18.87 18.94 -14.38
N THR A 251 19.88 19.45 -13.68
CA THR A 251 20.57 18.75 -12.59
C THR A 251 19.64 18.54 -11.39
N TYR A 252 18.71 19.47 -11.14
CA TYR A 252 17.63 19.27 -10.18
C TYR A 252 16.75 18.07 -10.57
N PHE A 253 16.18 18.10 -11.78
CA PHE A 253 15.32 17.07 -12.34
C PHE A 253 15.99 15.68 -12.30
N ILE A 254 17.22 15.56 -12.82
CA ILE A 254 17.98 14.31 -12.89
C ILE A 254 18.21 13.72 -11.50
N ASN A 255 18.87 14.46 -10.60
CA ASN A 255 19.26 13.92 -9.29
C ASN A 255 18.03 13.49 -8.47
N CYS A 256 16.93 14.25 -8.53
CA CYS A 256 15.68 13.86 -7.86
C CYS A 256 15.04 12.61 -8.48
N THR A 257 14.91 12.57 -9.81
CA THR A 257 14.25 11.45 -10.51
C THR A 257 15.03 10.14 -10.34
N TYR A 258 16.35 10.17 -10.37
CA TYR A 258 17.15 8.98 -10.06
C TYR A 258 17.18 8.63 -8.57
N ASN A 259 17.03 9.59 -7.65
CA ASN A 259 16.79 9.29 -6.23
C ASN A 259 15.43 8.60 -5.99
N HIS A 260 14.38 8.95 -6.73
CA HIS A 260 13.11 8.23 -6.71
C HIS A 260 13.26 6.77 -7.19
N PHE A 261 14.00 6.53 -8.28
CA PHE A 261 14.34 5.17 -8.68
C PHE A 261 15.17 4.42 -7.61
N LYS A 262 16.14 5.07 -6.96
CA LYS A 262 16.86 4.48 -5.81
C LYS A 262 15.93 4.17 -4.63
N TYR A 263 14.90 4.98 -4.35
CA TYR A 263 13.94 4.69 -3.28
C TYR A 263 13.17 3.40 -3.54
N LEU A 264 12.61 3.24 -4.75
CA LEU A 264 11.94 2.01 -5.15
C LEU A 264 12.90 0.81 -5.11
N LEU A 265 14.15 1.00 -5.52
CA LEU A 265 15.19 -0.04 -5.52
C LEU A 265 15.76 -0.37 -4.13
N LYS A 266 15.64 0.48 -3.11
CA LYS A 266 15.86 0.05 -1.71
C LYS A 266 14.90 -1.07 -1.29
N LYS A 267 13.69 -1.09 -1.89
CA LYS A 267 12.68 -2.14 -1.68
C LYS A 267 12.90 -3.35 -2.62
N GLN A 268 14.00 -3.45 -3.37
CA GLN A 268 14.32 -4.54 -4.33
C GLN A 268 14.17 -5.95 -3.73
N ASN A 269 14.52 -6.15 -2.46
CA ASN A 269 14.34 -7.45 -1.78
C ASN A 269 12.86 -7.91 -1.77
N TYR A 270 11.90 -6.99 -1.79
CA TYR A 270 10.48 -7.32 -1.94
C TYR A 270 10.08 -7.62 -3.40
N ILE A 271 10.83 -7.12 -4.38
CA ILE A 271 10.60 -7.35 -5.83
C ILE A 271 11.15 -8.72 -6.25
N ASP A 272 12.38 -9.07 -5.83
CA ASP A 272 13.08 -10.30 -6.25
C ASP A 272 13.95 -10.89 -5.13
N THR A 273 13.32 -11.60 -4.19
CA THR A 273 14.01 -12.32 -3.08
C THR A 273 15.03 -13.37 -3.54
N ASN A 274 15.05 -13.72 -4.83
CA ASN A 274 15.77 -14.88 -5.34
C ASN A 274 16.94 -14.49 -6.26
N LYS A 275 17.20 -13.18 -6.45
CA LYS A 275 18.18 -12.64 -7.42
C LYS A 275 18.02 -13.26 -8.82
N THR A 276 16.78 -13.36 -9.28
CA THR A 276 16.41 -13.91 -10.59
C THR A 276 16.43 -12.88 -11.72
N ILE A 277 16.33 -11.58 -11.44
CA ILE A 277 16.48 -10.49 -12.42
C ILE A 277 17.93 -10.46 -12.94
N GLU A 278 18.13 -10.29 -14.25
CA GLU A 278 19.47 -10.17 -14.84
C GLU A 278 20.01 -8.73 -14.84
N ASN A 279 19.23 -7.77 -15.34
CA ASN A 279 19.60 -6.35 -15.43
C ASN A 279 18.40 -5.48 -15.05
N ILE A 280 18.67 -4.28 -14.53
CA ILE A 280 17.66 -3.22 -14.31
C ILE A 280 17.99 -2.02 -15.18
N TYR A 281 16.98 -1.45 -15.83
CA TYR A 281 17.05 -0.23 -16.62
C TYR A 281 16.08 0.80 -16.02
N LEU A 282 16.42 2.08 -16.16
CA LEU A 282 15.61 3.21 -15.71
C LEU A 282 15.26 4.06 -16.93
N TYR A 283 13.97 4.36 -17.12
CA TYR A 283 13.46 5.07 -18.29
C TYR A 283 12.68 6.33 -17.92
N LEU A 284 13.02 7.43 -18.59
CA LEU A 284 12.37 8.73 -18.47
C LEU A 284 11.36 8.89 -19.60
N SER A 285 10.06 8.86 -19.28
CA SER A 285 9.00 8.77 -20.27
C SER A 285 8.94 9.99 -21.22
N ASN A 286 8.80 9.70 -22.51
CA ASN A 286 8.85 10.70 -23.57
C ASN A 286 7.46 11.26 -23.88
N THR A 287 7.31 12.58 -23.80
CA THR A 287 6.05 13.26 -24.14
C THR A 287 6.13 14.10 -25.42
N LYS A 288 7.35 14.38 -25.94
CA LYS A 288 7.58 15.28 -27.08
C LYS A 288 7.88 14.52 -28.38
N VAL A 289 7.08 14.82 -29.41
CA VAL A 289 7.12 14.20 -30.76
C VAL A 289 8.49 14.29 -31.44
N ASN A 290 9.27 15.34 -31.17
CA ASN A 290 10.56 15.57 -31.81
C ASN A 290 11.71 14.70 -31.26
N ILE A 291 11.50 13.93 -30.19
CA ILE A 291 12.49 13.00 -29.65
C ILE A 291 12.21 11.61 -30.23
N GLY A 292 13.05 11.18 -31.18
CA GLY A 292 13.00 9.84 -31.80
C GLY A 292 13.46 8.69 -30.88
N GLN A 293 13.12 8.73 -29.60
CA GLN A 293 13.42 7.70 -28.60
C GLN A 293 12.11 7.25 -27.94
N SER A 294 11.74 5.98 -28.09
CA SER A 294 10.63 5.37 -27.34
C SER A 294 11.08 4.11 -26.60
N LEU A 295 10.52 3.87 -25.41
CA LEU A 295 10.84 2.67 -24.62
C LEU A 295 10.60 1.37 -25.41
N PHE A 296 9.46 1.26 -26.08
CA PHE A 296 9.04 -0.01 -26.69
C PHE A 296 9.71 -0.29 -28.05
N GLN A 297 10.34 0.73 -28.64
CA GLN A 297 11.12 0.64 -29.88
C GLN A 297 12.62 0.38 -29.61
N ASN A 298 13.09 0.57 -28.38
CA ASN A 298 14.50 0.42 -28.01
C ASN A 298 15.02 -1.03 -28.15
N ASN A 299 16.27 -1.16 -28.60
CA ASN A 299 16.94 -2.45 -28.79
C ASN A 299 17.57 -2.97 -27.49
N PHE A 300 16.80 -3.74 -26.73
CA PHE A 300 17.30 -4.44 -25.54
C PHE A 300 18.08 -5.72 -25.90
N THR A 301 19.08 -6.04 -25.09
CA THR A 301 19.81 -7.32 -25.09
C THR A 301 18.93 -8.46 -24.55
N THR A 302 17.95 -8.91 -25.34
CA THR A 302 17.02 -9.98 -24.93
C THR A 302 17.69 -11.35 -24.96
N GLN A 303 17.55 -12.13 -23.87
CA GLN A 303 17.96 -13.54 -23.89
C GLN A 303 17.18 -14.34 -24.96
N PRO A 304 17.86 -15.17 -25.77
CA PRO A 304 17.20 -16.09 -26.68
C PRO A 304 16.58 -17.26 -25.91
N TYR A 305 15.31 -17.56 -26.17
CA TYR A 305 14.56 -18.65 -25.54
C TYR A 305 15.05 -20.02 -26.05
N LYS A 306 16.13 -20.55 -25.47
CA LYS A 306 16.79 -21.80 -25.87
C LYS A 306 16.54 -22.96 -24.89
N THR A 307 16.30 -24.14 -25.44
CA THR A 307 16.35 -25.43 -24.73
C THR A 307 17.81 -25.83 -24.43
N LYS A 308 18.03 -26.65 -23.39
CA LYS A 308 19.37 -26.93 -22.83
C LYS A 308 20.27 -27.76 -23.76
N LEU A 309 21.52 -27.33 -23.88
CA LEU A 309 22.73 -28.12 -24.16
C LEU A 309 23.88 -27.60 -23.27
N ILE A 310 24.93 -28.41 -23.03
CA ILE A 310 25.91 -28.19 -21.94
C ILE A 310 27.35 -28.52 -22.39
N LYS A 311 28.36 -27.71 -22.03
CA LYS A 311 29.74 -28.15 -21.66
C LYS A 311 30.70 -27.02 -21.23
N LYS A 312 31.49 -27.29 -20.15
CA LYS A 312 32.86 -26.77 -19.81
C LYS A 312 33.04 -25.26 -19.50
N PHE A 313 34.04 -24.76 -18.73
CA PHE A 313 35.15 -25.40 -17.95
C PHE A 313 35.60 -24.60 -16.68
N LEU A 314 36.71 -25.05 -16.06
CA LEU A 314 37.43 -24.63 -14.83
C LEU A 314 38.18 -23.27 -14.94
N THR A 315 38.77 -22.56 -13.94
CA THR A 315 38.79 -22.42 -12.43
C THR A 315 39.54 -21.05 -12.12
N THR A 316 40.18 -20.63 -11.00
CA THR A 316 40.62 -21.17 -9.67
C THR A 316 40.98 -20.02 -8.68
N ILE A 317 40.62 -20.10 -7.38
CA ILE A 317 41.16 -19.32 -6.22
C ILE A 317 41.01 -20.25 -4.99
N ILE A 318 42.05 -20.78 -4.33
CA ILE A 318 43.11 -20.20 -3.45
C ILE A 318 42.62 -19.77 -2.05
N GLY A 319 42.96 -20.60 -1.06
CA GLY A 319 42.93 -20.37 0.40
C GLY A 319 43.82 -21.46 1.02
N VAL A 320 45.06 -21.22 1.45
CA VAL A 320 45.58 -20.28 2.49
C VAL A 320 45.24 -20.78 3.91
N ILE A 321 46.19 -20.61 4.82
CA ILE A 321 46.21 -21.08 6.23
C ILE A 321 46.44 -22.59 6.40
N LEU A 322 47.67 -22.95 6.75
CA LEU A 322 48.04 -23.64 7.99
C LEU A 322 49.57 -23.46 8.16
N THR A 323 49.96 -22.36 8.80
CA THR A 323 50.46 -22.29 10.20
C THR A 323 51.92 -22.78 10.33
N THR A 324 52.90 -21.88 10.41
CA THR A 324 53.32 -21.17 11.65
C THR A 324 53.74 -22.11 12.79
N LEU A 325 55.03 -22.47 12.83
CA LEU A 325 55.80 -22.80 14.05
C LEU A 325 57.31 -22.83 13.73
N GLY A 326 57.78 -21.79 13.01
CA GLY A 326 59.19 -21.59 12.60
C GLY A 326 59.87 -20.34 13.20
N LEU A 327 59.13 -19.57 14.01
CA LEU A 327 59.72 -18.73 15.06
C LEU A 327 60.39 -19.71 16.06
N ILE A 328 61.54 -19.46 16.67
CA ILE A 328 61.77 -18.34 17.60
C ILE A 328 63.23 -17.84 17.58
N PHE A 329 64.18 -18.53 16.95
CA PHE A 329 65.61 -18.35 17.28
C PHE A 329 66.43 -17.33 16.46
N THR A 330 65.94 -16.87 15.30
CA THR A 330 66.57 -15.75 14.56
C THR A 330 66.30 -14.37 15.20
N MET A 331 65.45 -14.34 16.23
CA MET A 331 64.53 -13.24 16.52
C MET A 331 65.13 -12.00 17.19
N ASN A 332 66.42 -12.01 17.58
CA ASN A 332 67.08 -10.89 18.30
C ASN A 332 68.14 -10.09 17.51
N ILE A 333 68.68 -10.61 16.40
CA ILE A 333 69.50 -9.81 15.46
C ILE A 333 68.71 -9.49 14.19
N PHE A 334 67.77 -10.36 13.81
CA PHE A 334 66.79 -9.99 12.80
C PHE A 334 65.95 -8.80 13.28
N THR A 335 65.57 -8.68 14.55
CA THR A 335 64.57 -7.69 15.02
C THR A 335 64.81 -6.24 14.60
N TYR A 336 66.00 -5.64 14.72
CA TYR A 336 66.16 -4.24 14.28
C TYR A 336 66.11 -4.11 12.75
N LYS A 337 66.84 -4.97 12.04
CA LYS A 337 66.88 -4.98 10.57
C LYS A 337 65.54 -5.40 9.97
N SER A 338 64.80 -6.26 10.66
CA SER A 338 63.46 -6.74 10.32
C SER A 338 62.39 -5.81 10.82
N PHE A 339 62.53 -4.99 11.86
CA PHE A 339 61.54 -3.94 12.15
C PHE A 339 61.61 -2.86 11.07
N ILE A 340 62.80 -2.46 10.61
CA ILE A 340 62.90 -1.54 9.46
C ILE A 340 62.55 -2.23 8.13
N ASN A 341 62.87 -3.52 7.91
CA ASN A 341 62.44 -4.23 6.71
C ASN A 341 60.96 -4.66 6.74
N GLN A 342 60.34 -4.87 7.91
CA GLN A 342 58.92 -5.20 8.11
C GLN A 342 58.11 -3.93 8.04
N TYR A 343 58.53 -2.84 8.68
CA TYR A 343 58.00 -1.50 8.40
C TYR A 343 58.08 -1.23 6.90
N LYS A 344 59.22 -1.42 6.22
CA LYS A 344 59.31 -1.28 4.75
C LYS A 344 58.47 -2.29 3.97
N GLN A 345 58.28 -3.52 4.44
CA GLN A 345 57.45 -4.54 3.77
C GLN A 345 55.96 -4.22 3.92
N GLU A 346 55.49 -3.90 5.12
CA GLU A 346 54.13 -3.45 5.43
C GLU A 346 53.83 -2.11 4.74
N LEU A 347 54.76 -1.16 4.77
CA LEU A 347 54.72 0.09 4.00
C LEU A 347 54.77 -0.15 2.48
N SER A 348 55.35 -1.25 1.99
CA SER A 348 55.29 -1.65 0.57
C SER A 348 54.01 -2.41 0.21
N ALA A 349 53.42 -3.14 1.18
CA ALA A 349 52.18 -3.90 1.04
C ALA A 349 50.94 -3.01 1.17
N ILE A 350 51.02 -1.93 1.94
CA ILE A 350 50.18 -0.74 1.78
C ILE A 350 50.26 -0.33 0.31
N PRO A 351 49.15 -0.30 -0.45
CA PRO A 351 49.20 0.07 -1.86
C PRO A 351 49.78 1.48 -2.08
N ASN A 352 50.35 1.70 -3.27
CA ASN A 352 50.79 3.05 -3.69
C ASN A 352 49.60 4.01 -3.94
N THR A 353 48.36 3.59 -3.75
CA THR A 353 47.21 4.50 -3.86
C THR A 353 47.08 5.38 -2.61
N THR A 354 46.93 6.69 -2.80
CA THR A 354 46.77 7.70 -1.73
C THR A 354 45.64 7.47 -0.72
N LYS A 355 44.68 6.59 -1.00
CA LYS A 355 43.64 6.16 -0.05
C LYS A 355 44.25 5.68 1.28
N TYR A 356 45.40 5.03 1.19
CA TYR A 356 46.13 4.46 2.32
C TYR A 356 47.16 5.42 2.92
N SER A 357 47.18 6.70 2.54
CA SER A 357 48.09 7.69 3.12
C SER A 357 47.85 7.93 4.62
N LYS A 358 46.61 7.80 5.10
CA LYS A 358 46.32 7.84 6.55
C LYS A 358 46.84 6.59 7.28
N GLU A 359 46.73 5.41 6.67
CA GLU A 359 47.32 4.18 7.20
C GLU A 359 48.85 4.21 7.16
N THR A 360 49.44 4.83 6.14
CA THR A 360 50.89 5.08 6.01
C THR A 360 51.40 5.95 7.17
N ILE A 361 50.68 7.02 7.50
CA ILE A 361 51.01 7.91 8.61
C ILE A 361 50.78 7.20 9.95
N ASN A 362 49.64 6.53 10.14
CA ASN A 362 49.37 5.78 11.36
C ASN A 362 50.45 4.73 11.61
N LEU A 363 50.74 3.84 10.65
CA LEU A 363 51.81 2.83 10.73
C LEU A 363 53.15 3.44 11.13
N SER A 364 53.49 4.63 10.62
CA SER A 364 54.74 5.33 10.94
C SER A 364 54.77 5.88 12.37
N ASN A 365 53.63 6.38 12.89
CA ASN A 365 53.50 6.82 14.28
C ASN A 365 53.47 5.62 15.24
N ASP A 366 52.76 4.56 14.88
CA ASP A 366 52.63 3.32 15.64
C ASP A 366 54.00 2.62 15.76
N TYR A 367 54.77 2.50 14.67
CA TYR A 367 56.13 1.97 14.71
C TYR A 367 57.14 2.88 15.43
N GLU A 368 56.99 4.22 15.43
CA GLU A 368 57.83 5.09 16.28
C GLU A 368 57.62 4.78 17.77
N SER A 369 56.38 4.46 18.15
CA SER A 369 56.03 4.04 19.52
C SER A 369 56.52 2.62 19.84
N ASP A 370 56.28 1.66 18.94
CA ASP A 370 56.52 0.24 19.21
C ASP A 370 58.00 -0.17 19.11
N ILE A 371 58.82 0.57 18.34
CA ILE A 371 60.29 0.40 18.36
C ILE A 371 60.88 0.90 19.70
N LYS A 372 60.32 1.96 20.30
CA LYS A 372 60.78 2.49 21.60
C LYS A 372 60.40 1.61 22.79
N SER A 373 59.30 0.85 22.70
CA SER A 373 58.79 0.01 23.79
C SER A 373 59.39 -1.39 23.84
N ARG A 374 59.95 -1.90 22.72
CA ARG A 374 60.38 -3.30 22.57
C ARG A 374 61.90 -3.52 22.50
N LEU A 375 62.73 -2.48 22.53
CA LEU A 375 64.19 -2.60 22.57
C LEU A 375 64.69 -2.83 24.01
N LEU A 376 65.26 -4.02 24.26
CA LEU A 376 65.73 -4.46 25.59
C LEU A 376 66.92 -3.67 26.18
N ALA A 377 67.50 -2.72 25.43
CA ALA A 377 68.58 -1.85 25.91
C ALA A 377 68.51 -0.46 25.24
N ASN A 378 67.59 0.39 25.70
CA ASN A 378 67.31 1.72 25.11
C ASN A 378 68.48 2.73 25.12
N ILE A 379 69.63 2.38 25.70
CA ILE A 379 70.85 3.20 25.73
C ILE A 379 71.67 3.08 24.42
N LEU A 380 71.51 1.99 23.66
CA LEU A 380 72.38 1.67 22.52
C LEU A 380 71.95 2.26 21.16
N TYR A 381 70.79 2.93 21.08
CA TYR A 381 70.25 3.47 19.83
C TYR A 381 69.79 4.94 19.99
N PRO A 382 70.54 5.92 19.46
CA PRO A 382 70.15 7.33 19.50
C PRO A 382 68.81 7.62 18.78
N ASN A 383 67.95 8.43 19.41
CA ASN A 383 66.63 8.81 18.89
C ASN A 383 66.66 9.37 17.45
N GLU A 384 67.69 10.12 17.09
CA GLU A 384 67.91 10.67 15.75
C GLU A 384 67.93 9.57 14.66
N ILE A 385 68.61 8.45 14.92
CA ILE A 385 68.81 7.39 13.93
C ILE A 385 67.49 6.65 13.65
N ILE A 386 66.67 6.43 14.68
CA ILE A 386 65.34 5.81 14.55
C ILE A 386 64.40 6.72 13.77
N LYS A 387 64.35 8.02 14.12
CA LYS A 387 63.48 9.01 13.45
C LYS A 387 63.83 9.22 11.98
N HIS A 388 65.12 9.39 11.67
CA HIS A 388 65.58 9.60 10.30
C HIS A 388 65.24 8.40 9.40
N GLY A 389 65.33 7.19 9.93
CA GLY A 389 64.93 5.96 9.24
C GLY A 389 63.43 5.85 8.93
N ILE A 390 62.56 6.36 9.80
CA ILE A 390 61.10 6.31 9.59
C ILE A 390 60.66 7.44 8.65
N TYR A 391 60.89 8.71 8.98
CA TYR A 391 60.33 9.84 8.24
C TYR A 391 60.82 9.95 6.79
N ILE A 392 62.03 9.47 6.45
CA ILE A 392 62.48 9.38 5.05
C ILE A 392 61.64 8.36 4.26
N ASN A 393 61.32 7.20 4.85
CA ASN A 393 60.56 6.16 4.17
C ASN A 393 59.06 6.49 4.14
N GLU A 394 58.51 7.10 5.19
CA GLU A 394 57.16 7.69 5.18
C GLU A 394 57.06 8.77 4.09
N GLY A 395 58.00 9.72 4.07
CA GLY A 395 58.08 10.77 3.05
C GLY A 395 58.19 10.22 1.63
N LEU A 396 59.06 9.22 1.39
CA LEU A 396 59.20 8.54 0.10
C LEU A 396 57.95 7.75 -0.30
N LYS A 397 57.25 7.11 0.65
CA LYS A 397 56.01 6.39 0.36
C LYS A 397 54.90 7.36 0.00
N ILE A 398 54.75 8.46 0.73
CA ILE A 398 53.79 9.52 0.41
C ILE A 398 54.19 10.21 -0.91
N GLN A 399 55.48 10.39 -1.19
CA GLN A 399 55.97 10.87 -2.49
C GLN A 399 55.50 9.97 -3.64
N GLN A 400 55.68 8.65 -3.51
CA GLN A 400 55.20 7.66 -4.49
C GLN A 400 53.67 7.67 -4.60
N GLN A 401 52.94 7.80 -3.49
CA GLN A 401 51.48 7.86 -3.51
C GLN A 401 50.95 9.11 -4.23
N ILE A 402 51.54 10.28 -3.98
CA ILE A 402 51.15 11.53 -4.63
C ILE A 402 51.62 11.55 -6.11
N LEU A 403 52.74 10.90 -6.44
CA LEU A 403 53.22 10.73 -7.81
C LEU A 403 52.31 9.79 -8.62
N GLU A 404 51.89 8.65 -8.06
CA GLU A 404 50.89 7.75 -8.67
C GLU A 404 49.58 8.51 -8.96
N LYS A 405 49.20 9.45 -8.09
CA LYS A 405 48.07 10.35 -8.30
C LYS A 405 48.24 11.27 -9.52
N LEU A 406 49.45 11.74 -9.81
CA LEU A 406 49.73 12.55 -10.99
C LEU A 406 49.70 11.67 -12.25
N GLU A 407 50.38 10.52 -12.21
CA GLU A 407 50.51 9.58 -13.34
C GLU A 407 49.16 8.95 -13.74
N ASN A 408 48.33 8.56 -12.77
CA ASN A 408 46.98 8.04 -13.04
C ASN A 408 46.03 9.10 -13.62
N THR A 409 46.27 10.40 -13.41
CA THR A 409 45.48 11.45 -14.09
C THR A 409 45.85 11.66 -15.56
N ASN A 410 46.67 10.81 -16.19
CA ASN A 410 46.85 10.85 -17.65
C ASN A 410 45.56 10.56 -18.44
N SER A 411 44.52 10.00 -17.81
CA SER A 411 43.15 9.87 -18.37
C SER A 411 42.23 11.07 -18.10
N GLU A 412 42.53 11.90 -17.10
CA GLU A 412 41.73 13.06 -16.70
C GLU A 412 42.40 14.37 -17.10
N ASN A 413 41.76 15.16 -17.96
CA ASN A 413 42.31 16.44 -18.45
C ASN A 413 42.39 17.55 -17.37
N ASN A 414 42.16 17.29 -16.08
CA ASN A 414 42.00 18.33 -15.06
C ASN A 414 43.34 19.03 -14.69
N TYR A 415 43.66 20.10 -15.42
CA TYR A 415 44.92 20.84 -15.30
C TYR A 415 45.06 21.60 -13.98
N ILE A 416 43.95 22.07 -13.40
CA ILE A 416 43.93 22.71 -12.07
C ILE A 416 44.31 21.70 -11.00
N TYR A 417 43.68 20.51 -10.99
CA TYR A 417 44.01 19.42 -10.06
C TYR A 417 45.47 18.96 -10.21
N LYS A 418 45.94 18.76 -11.45
CA LYS A 418 47.34 18.44 -11.74
C LYS A 418 48.31 19.49 -11.20
N THR A 419 47.94 20.77 -11.28
CA THR A 419 48.73 21.87 -10.70
C THR A 419 48.83 21.78 -9.18
N PHE A 420 47.72 21.56 -8.46
CA PHE A 420 47.76 21.37 -7.01
C PHE A 420 48.60 20.15 -6.59
N ILE A 421 48.49 19.03 -7.30
CA ILE A 421 49.30 17.81 -7.06
C ILE A 421 50.78 18.06 -7.35
N PHE A 422 51.12 18.69 -8.49
CA PHE A 422 52.49 19.05 -8.85
C PHE A 422 53.14 19.99 -7.83
N LEU A 423 52.44 21.08 -7.47
CA LEU A 423 52.93 22.05 -6.49
C LEU A 423 53.15 21.40 -5.12
N THR A 424 52.28 20.46 -4.73
CA THR A 424 52.51 19.63 -3.53
C THR A 424 53.79 18.81 -3.67
N LEU A 425 53.97 18.09 -4.80
CA LEU A 425 55.14 17.23 -5.04
C LEU A 425 56.49 17.96 -4.99
N ILE A 426 56.56 19.21 -5.46
CA ILE A 426 57.80 20.01 -5.44
C ILE A 426 58.01 20.84 -4.16
N ALA A 427 56.99 20.98 -3.30
CA ALA A 427 57.06 21.80 -2.09
C ALA A 427 58.16 21.41 -1.08
N PRO A 428 58.53 20.13 -0.87
CA PRO A 428 59.66 19.78 0.01
C PRO A 428 60.97 20.49 -0.36
N GLN A 429 61.13 20.88 -1.63
CA GLN A 429 62.32 21.56 -2.16
C GLN A 429 62.22 23.09 -2.13
N ASN A 430 61.15 23.69 -1.59
CA ASN A 430 61.00 25.15 -1.57
C ASN A 430 60.19 25.71 -0.38
N ILE A 431 60.89 26.42 0.50
CA ILE A 431 60.34 26.95 1.75
C ILE A 431 59.25 28.04 1.57
N ASN A 432 59.25 28.76 0.43
CA ASN A 432 58.20 29.74 0.14
C ASN A 432 56.90 29.04 -0.25
N LEU A 433 56.99 27.98 -1.07
CA LEU A 433 55.85 27.15 -1.43
C LEU A 433 55.29 26.38 -0.22
N GLN A 434 56.15 25.87 0.67
CA GLN A 434 55.70 25.28 1.94
C GLN A 434 54.86 26.25 2.77
N LYS A 435 55.32 27.50 2.94
CA LYS A 435 54.56 28.53 3.67
C LYS A 435 53.22 28.84 3.00
N TYR A 436 53.20 28.97 1.67
CA TYR A 436 51.98 29.25 0.92
C TYR A 436 50.94 28.11 0.99
N ILE A 437 51.40 26.86 0.91
CA ILE A 437 50.56 25.67 1.09
C ILE A 437 50.00 25.60 2.53
N LYS A 438 50.83 25.88 3.55
CA LYS A 438 50.39 25.90 4.96
C LYS A 438 49.34 26.97 5.23
N ALA A 439 49.50 28.17 4.68
CA ALA A 439 48.51 29.25 4.79
C ALA A 439 47.14 28.88 4.18
N ASN A 440 47.13 28.00 3.18
CA ASN A 440 45.96 27.58 2.42
C ASN A 440 45.59 26.10 2.62
N ILE A 441 46.03 25.48 3.73
CA ILE A 441 46.11 24.01 3.87
C ILE A 441 44.76 23.30 3.69
N HIS A 442 43.67 23.89 4.19
CA HIS A 442 42.31 23.36 4.06
C HIS A 442 41.82 23.35 2.61
N LEU A 443 42.21 24.33 1.77
CA LEU A 443 41.92 24.29 0.34
C LEU A 443 42.83 23.26 -0.36
N TRP A 444 44.11 23.18 0.01
CA TRP A 444 45.03 22.18 -0.54
C TRP A 444 44.55 20.75 -0.28
N SER A 445 44.00 20.49 0.91
CA SER A 445 43.32 19.25 1.29
C SER A 445 42.15 18.92 0.36
N ILE A 446 41.20 19.86 0.19
CA ILE A 446 40.05 19.69 -0.72
C ILE A 446 40.49 19.53 -2.18
N ALA A 447 41.45 20.32 -2.63
CA ALA A 447 41.89 20.37 -4.02
C ALA A 447 42.66 19.12 -4.42
N THR A 448 43.63 18.69 -3.61
CA THR A 448 44.41 17.48 -3.87
C THR A 448 43.66 16.19 -3.52
N LYS A 449 42.55 16.23 -2.77
CA LYS A 449 41.92 15.07 -2.12
C LYS A 449 42.95 14.26 -1.30
N LEU A 450 43.70 14.95 -0.43
CA LEU A 450 44.65 14.39 0.56
C LEU A 450 44.29 14.99 1.94
N SER A 451 44.66 14.36 3.05
CA SER A 451 44.40 14.97 4.37
C SER A 451 45.38 16.12 4.65
N GLU A 452 44.95 17.12 5.44
CA GLU A 452 45.82 18.23 5.86
C GLU A 452 47.10 17.73 6.55
N LYS A 453 46.97 16.72 7.43
CA LYS A 453 48.14 16.04 8.05
C LYS A 453 49.05 15.43 6.99
N THR A 454 48.51 14.70 6.01
CA THR A 454 49.30 14.10 4.91
C THR A 454 50.09 15.14 4.13
N ILE A 455 49.48 16.29 3.83
CA ILE A 455 50.14 17.37 3.09
C ILE A 455 51.23 18.00 3.95
N ILE A 456 50.95 18.36 5.21
CA ILE A 456 51.95 18.92 6.14
C ILE A 456 53.14 17.96 6.29
N THR A 457 52.89 16.70 6.66
CA THR A 457 53.92 15.67 6.84
C THR A 457 54.76 15.48 5.57
N TYR A 458 54.16 15.52 4.37
CA TYR A 458 54.93 15.39 3.13
C TYR A 458 55.76 16.63 2.79
N ILE A 459 55.20 17.86 2.87
CA ILE A 459 55.93 19.08 2.48
C ILE A 459 57.06 19.45 3.45
N GLU A 460 57.08 18.83 4.64
CA GLU A 460 58.16 18.92 5.64
C GLU A 460 59.19 17.78 5.56
N ALA A 461 58.90 16.71 4.81
CA ALA A 461 59.76 15.52 4.77
C ALA A 461 61.04 15.74 3.92
N PRO A 462 62.21 15.22 4.35
CA PRO A 462 63.48 15.33 3.62
C PRO A 462 63.56 14.33 2.46
N VAL A 463 62.65 14.45 1.49
CA VAL A 463 62.56 13.59 0.29
C VAL A 463 63.46 14.09 -0.85
N PRO A 464 63.92 13.22 -1.77
CA PRO A 464 64.74 13.62 -2.91
C PRO A 464 63.96 14.49 -3.92
N LYS A 465 64.70 15.34 -4.66
CA LYS A 465 64.14 16.18 -5.74
C LYS A 465 63.76 15.33 -6.95
N LEU A 466 62.46 15.26 -7.26
CA LEU A 466 61.95 14.64 -8.48
C LEU A 466 62.11 15.55 -9.72
N LYS A 467 62.38 14.93 -10.88
CA LYS A 467 62.30 15.58 -12.21
C LYS A 467 60.94 15.30 -12.85
N ILE A 468 59.90 15.96 -12.34
CA ILE A 468 58.52 15.81 -12.83
C ILE A 468 58.28 16.74 -14.02
N ASN A 469 57.58 16.26 -15.05
CA ASN A 469 57.01 17.07 -16.11
C ASN A 469 55.47 16.96 -16.03
N ILE A 470 54.75 18.08 -16.07
CA ILE A 470 53.27 18.11 -15.90
C ILE A 470 52.55 17.66 -17.19
N GLU A 471 53.19 17.82 -18.35
CA GLU A 471 52.60 17.55 -19.67
C GLU A 471 53.61 16.85 -20.59
N ASN A 472 53.26 15.67 -21.12
CA ASN A 472 54.18 14.80 -21.87
C ASN A 472 54.55 15.29 -23.28
N ALA A 473 53.97 16.40 -23.76
CA ALA A 473 54.28 17.01 -25.05
C ALA A 473 54.31 18.53 -24.94
N CYS A 474 55.15 19.20 -25.74
CA CYS A 474 55.27 20.66 -25.70
C CYS A 474 53.98 21.37 -26.18
N ILE A 475 53.17 21.84 -25.22
CA ILE A 475 52.17 22.91 -25.27
C ILE A 475 51.86 23.45 -26.68
N GLN A 476 50.89 22.85 -27.36
CA GLN A 476 50.26 23.44 -28.56
C GLN A 476 48.72 23.44 -28.53
N LYS A 477 48.05 22.51 -27.85
CA LYS A 477 46.56 22.45 -27.77
C LYS A 477 46.02 22.25 -26.35
N LEU A 478 46.20 23.26 -25.49
CA LEU A 478 45.50 23.35 -24.19
C LEU A 478 44.05 23.83 -24.36
N SER A 479 43.11 22.91 -24.58
CA SER A 479 41.70 23.17 -24.29
C SER A 479 41.50 23.11 -22.78
N LEU A 480 41.18 24.26 -22.19
CA LEU A 480 40.98 24.47 -20.75
C LEU A 480 39.52 24.81 -20.44
N ASP A 481 38.68 24.74 -21.47
CA ASP A 481 37.49 25.57 -21.60
C ASP A 481 36.34 25.03 -20.75
N ASN A 482 36.46 23.80 -20.24
CA ASN A 482 35.51 23.11 -19.35
C ASN A 482 36.01 23.05 -17.89
N GLN A 483 37.03 23.85 -17.53
CA GLN A 483 37.71 23.76 -16.22
C GLN A 483 38.01 25.12 -15.58
N VAL A 484 38.19 26.16 -16.39
CA VAL A 484 38.21 27.56 -15.95
C VAL A 484 36.76 28.03 -15.82
N ILE A 485 36.43 28.70 -14.72
CA ILE A 485 35.15 29.38 -14.54
C ILE A 485 35.41 30.87 -14.76
N ASP A 486 34.73 31.45 -15.73
CA ASP A 486 34.89 32.86 -16.04
C ASP A 486 34.31 33.75 -14.92
N PRO A 487 34.95 34.88 -14.55
CA PRO A 487 34.45 35.77 -13.50
C PRO A 487 33.02 36.25 -13.73
N SER A 488 32.60 36.44 -14.98
CA SER A 488 31.21 36.81 -15.31
C SER A 488 30.23 35.65 -15.05
N THR A 489 30.65 34.41 -15.29
CA THR A 489 29.83 33.23 -14.96
C THR A 489 29.71 33.06 -13.46
N TYR A 490 30.81 33.29 -12.71
CA TYR A 490 30.77 33.28 -11.25
C TYR A 490 29.84 34.36 -10.69
N SER A 491 29.95 35.61 -11.16
CA SER A 491 29.10 36.71 -10.66
C SER A 491 27.62 36.53 -11.00
N ILE A 492 27.29 36.12 -12.23
CA ILE A 492 25.90 35.84 -12.65
C ILE A 492 25.28 34.76 -11.78
N VAL A 493 25.99 33.65 -11.52
CA VAL A 493 25.46 32.57 -10.69
C VAL A 493 25.42 32.97 -9.21
N LYS A 494 26.39 33.75 -8.71
CA LYS A 494 26.37 34.27 -7.33
C LYS A 494 25.19 35.20 -7.09
N SER A 495 24.92 36.17 -7.99
CA SER A 495 23.71 37.00 -7.93
C SER A 495 22.44 36.16 -7.99
N TYR A 496 22.34 35.19 -8.92
CA TYR A 496 21.19 34.28 -8.98
C TYR A 496 20.95 33.51 -7.66
N ILE A 497 21.99 33.07 -6.96
CA ILE A 497 21.89 32.39 -5.66
C ILE A 497 21.48 33.35 -4.52
N ILE A 498 21.81 34.64 -4.63
CA ILE A 498 21.48 35.68 -3.64
C ILE A 498 20.04 36.20 -3.82
N ASP A 499 19.64 36.43 -5.08
CA ASP A 499 18.41 37.14 -5.43
C ASP A 499 17.19 36.20 -5.58
N ASN A 500 17.40 34.92 -5.90
CA ASN A 500 16.31 33.98 -6.16
C ASN A 500 15.74 33.36 -4.85
N SER A 501 14.49 33.66 -4.55
CA SER A 501 13.75 33.07 -3.43
C SER A 501 13.55 31.55 -3.53
N ASN A 502 13.70 30.93 -4.71
CA ASN A 502 13.41 29.51 -4.95
C ASN A 502 14.62 28.57 -4.81
N ILE A 503 15.77 29.05 -4.33
CA ILE A 503 16.93 28.20 -4.01
C ILE A 503 16.57 27.10 -3.00
N ASN A 504 17.20 25.94 -3.10
CA ASN A 504 17.10 24.87 -2.10
C ASN A 504 18.51 24.40 -1.71
N LEU A 505 18.62 23.58 -0.65
CA LEU A 505 19.92 23.09 -0.16
C LEU A 505 20.78 22.46 -1.27
N LYS A 506 20.16 21.69 -2.15
CA LYS A 506 20.85 21.04 -3.28
C LYS A 506 21.42 22.05 -4.28
N THR A 507 20.63 23.06 -4.69
CA THR A 507 21.13 24.16 -5.53
C THR A 507 22.26 24.95 -4.86
N LEU A 508 22.18 25.16 -3.55
CA LEU A 508 23.23 25.82 -2.76
C LEU A 508 24.50 24.95 -2.63
N HIS A 509 24.37 23.63 -2.44
CA HIS A 509 25.51 22.71 -2.47
C HIS A 509 26.13 22.63 -3.87
N ASP A 510 25.33 22.53 -4.93
CA ASP A 510 25.82 22.53 -6.31
C ASP A 510 26.60 23.83 -6.64
N PHE A 511 26.15 24.99 -6.16
CA PHE A 511 26.93 26.23 -6.22
C PHE A 511 28.27 26.11 -5.47
N LEU A 512 28.23 25.76 -4.17
CA LEU A 512 29.42 25.70 -3.32
C LEU A 512 30.47 24.66 -3.79
N TYR A 513 30.04 23.57 -4.42
CA TYR A 513 30.93 22.51 -4.90
C TYR A 513 31.39 22.67 -6.35
N ASN A 514 30.52 23.12 -7.26
CA ASN A 514 30.79 23.12 -8.70
C ASN A 514 31.12 24.52 -9.26
N ILE A 515 30.83 25.60 -8.52
CA ILE A 515 30.98 26.99 -8.95
C ILE A 515 32.00 27.75 -8.08
N ASP A 516 31.75 27.76 -6.78
CA ASP A 516 32.53 28.53 -5.79
C ASP A 516 33.91 27.88 -5.57
N LEU A 517 33.92 26.60 -5.19
CA LEU A 517 35.14 25.84 -4.93
C LEU A 517 36.11 25.75 -6.13
N PRO A 518 35.69 25.63 -7.40
CA PRO A 518 36.62 25.72 -8.53
C PRO A 518 37.12 27.13 -8.79
N THR A 519 36.36 28.19 -8.49
CA THR A 519 36.80 29.58 -8.59
C THR A 519 37.91 29.86 -7.56
N THR A 520 37.72 29.48 -6.29
CA THR A 520 38.77 29.65 -5.27
C THR A 520 40.03 28.79 -5.50
N LYS A 521 39.92 27.68 -6.25
CA LYS A 521 41.11 26.95 -6.72
C LYS A 521 41.89 27.71 -7.79
N GLN A 522 41.23 28.51 -8.62
CA GLN A 522 41.88 29.37 -9.62
C GLN A 522 42.56 30.55 -8.92
N GLU A 523 41.86 31.23 -7.99
CA GLU A 523 42.39 32.32 -7.15
C GLU A 523 43.70 31.92 -6.45
N VAL A 524 43.74 30.75 -5.82
CA VAL A 524 44.94 30.27 -5.11
C VAL A 524 46.09 29.88 -6.05
N ILE A 525 45.82 29.46 -7.29
CA ILE A 525 46.88 29.30 -8.29
C ILE A 525 47.36 30.68 -8.77
N SER A 526 46.46 31.64 -8.98
CA SER A 526 46.82 33.03 -9.34
C SER A 526 47.67 33.70 -8.26
N GLY A 527 47.30 33.57 -6.98
CA GLY A 527 48.10 34.04 -5.84
C GLY A 527 49.47 33.35 -5.75
N PHE A 528 49.55 32.02 -5.96
CA PHE A 528 50.83 31.33 -6.10
C PHE A 528 51.68 31.90 -7.25
N MET A 529 51.06 32.20 -8.40
CA MET A 529 51.75 32.73 -9.59
C MET A 529 52.27 34.16 -9.40
N ILE A 530 51.67 34.94 -8.50
CA ILE A 530 52.11 36.28 -8.11
C ILE A 530 53.18 36.21 -7.01
N GLU A 531 52.90 35.53 -5.89
CA GLU A 531 53.71 35.61 -4.68
C GLU A 531 54.90 34.65 -4.64
N VAL A 532 54.78 33.47 -5.25
CA VAL A 532 55.70 32.34 -5.05
C VAL A 532 56.40 31.95 -6.34
N PHE A 533 55.69 31.86 -7.46
CA PHE A 533 56.24 31.44 -8.75
C PHE A 533 57.49 32.21 -9.17
N PRO A 534 57.58 33.56 -9.05
CA PRO A 534 58.80 34.29 -9.42
C PRO A 534 60.04 33.83 -8.63
N LYS A 535 59.86 33.43 -7.36
CA LYS A 535 60.91 32.96 -6.46
C LYS A 535 61.36 31.52 -6.76
N ILE A 536 60.57 30.75 -7.51
CA ILE A 536 60.88 29.34 -7.85
C ILE A 536 61.08 29.09 -9.35
N LYS A 537 60.74 30.04 -10.22
CA LYS A 537 60.70 29.96 -11.69
C LYS A 537 61.95 29.34 -12.32
N ASN A 538 63.13 29.65 -11.80
CA ASN A 538 64.41 29.16 -12.31
C ASN A 538 64.76 27.72 -11.86
N SER A 539 64.00 27.15 -10.92
CA SER A 539 64.21 25.78 -10.42
C SER A 539 63.37 24.69 -11.13
N LEU A 540 62.45 25.13 -12.00
CA LEU A 540 61.49 24.32 -12.75
C LEU A 540 62.03 23.98 -14.16
N SER A 541 61.48 22.94 -14.78
CA SER A 541 61.72 22.67 -16.21
C SER A 541 61.04 23.74 -17.08
N GLU A 542 61.56 23.94 -18.30
CA GLU A 542 60.97 24.89 -19.25
C GLU A 542 59.52 24.55 -19.60
N CYS A 543 59.19 23.25 -19.71
CA CYS A 543 57.83 22.77 -19.96
C CYS A 543 56.89 23.16 -18.81
N ASN A 544 57.25 22.87 -17.55
CA ASN A 544 56.44 23.22 -16.39
C ASN A 544 56.29 24.75 -16.25
N ARG A 545 57.35 25.50 -16.56
CA ARG A 545 57.35 26.98 -16.54
C ARG A 545 56.34 27.54 -17.55
N LYS A 546 56.45 27.14 -18.82
CA LYS A 546 55.54 27.55 -19.90
C LYS A 546 54.09 27.09 -19.65
N PHE A 547 53.90 25.91 -19.03
CA PHE A 547 52.59 25.39 -18.65
C PHE A 547 51.92 26.28 -17.59
N LEU A 548 52.63 26.58 -16.50
CA LEU A 548 52.12 27.43 -15.42
C LEU A 548 51.86 28.86 -15.89
N GLU A 549 52.74 29.42 -16.72
CA GLU A 549 52.56 30.74 -17.33
C GLU A 549 51.32 30.80 -18.24
N LYS A 550 51.08 29.77 -19.07
CA LYS A 550 49.91 29.70 -19.96
C LYS A 550 48.61 29.33 -19.25
N LEU A 551 48.68 28.61 -18.12
CA LEU A 551 47.54 28.42 -17.22
C LEU A 551 47.17 29.76 -16.57
N TYR A 552 48.14 30.47 -15.99
CA TYR A 552 47.96 31.78 -15.37
C TYR A 552 47.32 32.80 -16.32
N GLU A 553 47.77 32.88 -17.57
CA GLU A 553 47.17 33.76 -18.58
C GLU A 553 45.66 33.51 -18.81
N LYS A 554 45.14 32.31 -18.55
CA LYS A 554 43.69 32.01 -18.59
C LYS A 554 42.95 32.24 -17.26
N ILE A 555 43.62 32.33 -16.11
CA ILE A 555 42.98 32.43 -14.79
C ILE A 555 43.30 33.72 -14.01
N LYS A 556 44.22 34.57 -14.48
CA LYS A 556 44.66 35.81 -13.80
C LYS A 556 43.55 36.83 -13.53
N ASN A 557 42.40 36.71 -14.20
CA ASN A 557 41.22 37.57 -13.99
C ASN A 557 40.26 37.03 -12.91
N SER A 558 40.51 35.84 -12.33
CA SER A 558 39.60 35.13 -11.40
C SER A 558 39.48 35.74 -9.98
N ASN A 559 39.78 37.02 -9.79
CA ASN A 559 39.83 37.65 -8.48
C ASN A 559 38.43 37.87 -7.88
N SER A 560 37.97 36.97 -7.01
CA SER A 560 36.86 37.23 -6.09
C SER A 560 37.32 37.13 -4.62
N SER A 561 36.38 37.18 -3.69
CA SER A 561 36.60 37.35 -2.24
C SER A 561 37.05 36.05 -1.56
N LEU A 562 38.36 35.82 -1.57
CA LEU A 562 39.06 34.67 -0.97
C LEU A 562 38.86 34.57 0.56
N GLY A 563 37.69 34.09 1.01
CA GLY A 563 37.39 33.91 2.44
C GLY A 563 35.99 33.37 2.80
N GLU A 564 35.02 33.38 1.88
CA GLU A 564 33.62 33.05 2.19
C GLU A 564 33.37 31.54 2.47
N ILE A 565 33.85 30.65 1.58
CA ILE A 565 33.52 29.21 1.54
C ILE A 565 33.68 28.48 2.89
N THR A 566 34.82 28.66 3.58
CA THR A 566 35.19 27.82 4.74
C THR A 566 34.40 28.14 6.01
N LYS A 567 33.81 29.34 6.11
CA LYS A 567 32.79 29.67 7.11
C LYS A 567 31.45 29.04 6.73
N ILE A 568 30.90 29.47 5.59
CA ILE A 568 29.53 29.21 5.13
C ILE A 568 29.24 27.71 5.06
N LYS A 569 30.15 26.93 4.46
CA LYS A 569 29.96 25.51 4.21
C LYS A 569 29.75 24.65 5.47
N LYS A 570 30.16 25.11 6.65
CA LYS A 570 29.92 24.42 7.93
C LYS A 570 28.55 24.78 8.54
N LEU A 571 27.91 25.82 8.03
CA LEU A 571 26.61 26.31 8.49
C LEU A 571 25.46 25.67 7.71
N VAL A 572 25.59 25.53 6.38
CA VAL A 572 24.61 24.88 5.49
C VAL A 572 24.27 23.45 5.96
N PRO A 573 22.99 23.11 6.20
CA PRO A 573 22.54 21.74 6.47
C PRO A 573 22.70 20.81 5.26
N THR A 574 22.67 19.49 5.49
CA THR A 574 22.57 18.47 4.44
C THR A 574 21.10 18.13 4.13
N GLU A 575 20.83 17.64 2.91
CA GLU A 575 19.51 17.14 2.45
C GLU A 575 18.92 15.99 3.32
N LYS A 576 19.63 15.54 4.37
CA LYS A 576 19.16 14.54 5.34
C LYS A 576 18.69 15.17 6.65
N GLU A 577 19.25 16.32 7.03
CA GLU A 577 18.90 17.03 8.26
C GLU A 577 17.58 17.81 8.12
N THR A 578 17.09 17.98 6.88
CA THR A 578 15.82 18.63 6.50
C THR A 578 14.68 17.65 6.22
N GLN A 579 14.87 16.34 6.40
CA GLN A 579 13.85 15.33 6.11
C GLN A 579 12.83 15.24 7.26
N VAL A 580 11.69 15.90 7.06
CA VAL A 580 10.57 15.96 8.02
C VAL A 580 9.22 15.70 7.36
N ASP A 581 8.26 15.27 8.16
CA ASP A 581 6.90 14.89 7.80
C ASP A 581 5.82 15.57 8.67
N ASN A 582 6.23 16.51 9.54
CA ASN A 582 5.37 17.23 10.47
C ASN A 582 5.93 18.62 10.82
N LEU A 583 5.05 19.53 11.28
CA LEU A 583 5.40 20.93 11.53
C LEU A 583 6.34 21.13 12.73
N GLN A 584 6.13 20.44 13.84
CA GLN A 584 6.99 20.48 15.04
C GLN A 584 8.47 20.21 14.70
N ALA A 585 8.73 19.19 13.87
CA ALA A 585 10.09 18.86 13.42
C ALA A 585 10.66 19.94 12.49
N ALA A 586 9.85 20.49 11.57
CA ALA A 586 10.25 21.59 10.70
C ALA A 586 10.64 22.86 11.48
N ILE A 587 9.82 23.25 12.47
CA ILE A 587 10.11 24.38 13.38
C ILE A 587 11.40 24.12 14.13
N SER A 588 11.55 22.93 14.71
CA SER A 588 12.74 22.54 15.49
C SER A 588 14.04 22.68 14.68
N ILE A 589 14.04 22.31 13.39
CA ILE A 589 15.22 22.47 12.52
C ILE A 589 15.48 23.95 12.22
N LEU A 590 14.44 24.72 11.85
CA LEU A 590 14.60 26.12 11.46
C LEU A 590 15.01 27.02 12.62
N VAL A 591 14.50 26.78 13.83
CA VAL A 591 14.92 27.49 15.05
C VAL A 591 16.38 27.13 15.42
N ASN A 592 16.76 25.85 15.33
CA ASN A 592 18.15 25.45 15.57
C ASN A 592 19.11 26.01 14.51
N LEU A 593 18.71 26.06 13.24
CA LEU A 593 19.47 26.73 12.19
C LEU A 593 19.60 28.23 12.47
N ASN A 594 18.51 28.92 12.82
CA ASN A 594 18.54 30.33 13.19
C ASN A 594 19.54 30.62 14.33
N ASN A 595 19.57 29.77 15.36
CA ASN A 595 20.52 29.88 16.47
C ASN A 595 21.97 29.57 16.03
N LYS A 596 22.16 28.67 15.05
CA LYS A 596 23.46 28.36 14.44
C LYS A 596 23.97 29.50 13.54
N LEU A 597 23.10 30.12 12.74
CA LEU A 597 23.43 31.24 11.86
C LEU A 597 23.71 32.52 12.66
N SER A 598 22.84 32.88 13.61
CA SER A 598 23.02 34.07 14.46
C SER A 598 24.32 34.02 15.28
N LYS A 599 24.74 32.84 15.75
CA LYS A 599 26.03 32.67 16.43
C LYS A 599 27.27 32.86 15.52
N ASN A 600 27.14 32.73 14.20
CA ASN A 600 28.29 32.68 13.27
C ASN A 600 28.31 33.76 12.17
N LEU A 601 27.20 34.46 11.91
CA LEU A 601 27.06 35.42 10.78
C LEU A 601 26.41 36.77 11.16
N SER A 602 25.95 36.97 12.40
CA SER A 602 25.09 38.12 12.75
C SER A 602 25.78 39.49 12.78
N ASN A 603 27.10 39.54 12.98
CA ASN A 603 27.83 40.77 13.36
C ASN A 603 29.05 41.09 12.47
N SER A 604 29.18 40.48 11.29
CA SER A 604 30.42 40.53 10.49
C SER A 604 30.21 40.75 8.99
N SER A 605 29.97 42.02 8.61
CA SER A 605 29.79 42.51 7.23
C SER A 605 28.45 42.16 6.54
N GLU A 606 28.12 42.98 5.54
CA GLU A 606 26.95 42.83 4.66
C GLU A 606 26.90 41.45 3.97
N THR A 607 28.07 40.89 3.64
CA THR A 607 28.20 39.56 3.02
C THR A 607 27.70 38.44 3.93
N ASP A 608 27.99 38.47 5.24
CA ASP A 608 27.52 37.44 6.17
C ASP A 608 25.99 37.52 6.36
N LEU A 609 25.38 38.72 6.28
CA LEU A 609 23.91 38.91 6.30
C LEU A 609 23.22 38.37 5.04
N ILE A 610 23.83 38.56 3.86
CA ILE A 610 23.36 37.96 2.60
C ILE A 610 23.35 36.43 2.72
N TRP A 611 24.47 35.83 3.15
CA TRP A 611 24.56 34.38 3.32
C TRP A 611 23.64 33.84 4.42
N TYR A 612 23.34 34.62 5.47
CA TYR A 612 22.31 34.26 6.45
C TYR A 612 20.96 34.00 5.76
N LYS A 613 20.48 34.97 4.96
CA LYS A 613 19.21 34.84 4.22
C LYS A 613 19.25 33.64 3.27
N VAL A 614 20.32 33.52 2.49
CA VAL A 614 20.47 32.45 1.48
C VAL A 614 20.43 31.05 2.10
N ILE A 615 21.10 30.83 3.23
CA ILE A 615 21.08 29.51 3.91
C ILE A 615 19.70 29.25 4.54
N LEU A 616 19.07 30.26 5.15
CA LEU A 616 17.75 30.11 5.76
C LEU A 616 16.67 29.81 4.71
N GLN A 617 16.64 30.57 3.60
CA GLN A 617 15.76 30.34 2.45
C GLN A 617 15.97 28.95 1.83
N ALA A 618 17.23 28.56 1.56
CA ALA A 618 17.56 27.27 0.97
C ALA A 618 17.15 26.09 1.86
N THR A 619 17.24 26.23 3.19
CA THR A 619 16.80 25.21 4.15
C THR A 619 15.28 25.18 4.26
N TYR A 620 14.64 26.35 4.37
CA TYR A 620 13.19 26.49 4.42
C TYR A 620 12.51 25.86 3.21
N ASN A 621 12.98 26.16 2.00
CA ASN A 621 12.43 25.58 0.77
C ASN A 621 12.62 24.07 0.70
N ASP A 622 13.75 23.53 1.16
CA ASP A 622 13.99 22.08 1.20
C ASP A 622 13.04 21.38 2.21
N ILE A 623 12.80 22.01 3.36
CA ILE A 623 11.80 21.57 4.35
C ILE A 623 10.37 21.66 3.78
N MET A 624 9.99 22.74 3.10
CA MET A 624 8.68 22.86 2.43
C MET A 624 8.49 21.81 1.31
N ASN A 625 9.55 21.50 0.55
CA ASN A 625 9.53 20.40 -0.43
C ASN A 625 9.39 19.01 0.23
N ASN A 626 9.80 18.84 1.49
CA ASN A 626 9.57 17.62 2.24
C ASN A 626 8.15 17.57 2.85
N LEU A 627 7.67 18.65 3.46
CA LEU A 627 6.33 18.75 4.06
C LEU A 627 5.20 18.66 3.02
N SER A 628 5.33 19.30 1.86
CA SER A 628 4.36 19.18 0.73
C SER A 628 4.26 17.77 0.14
N LEU A 629 5.09 16.84 0.61
CA LEU A 629 5.10 15.43 0.27
C LEU A 629 4.79 14.54 1.50
N SER A 630 4.12 15.09 2.52
CA SER A 630 3.64 14.44 3.74
C SER A 630 2.15 14.75 3.97
N GLU A 631 1.46 14.02 4.85
CA GLU A 631 0.14 14.46 5.32
C GLU A 631 0.30 15.66 6.28
N PRO A 632 -0.53 16.71 6.22
CA PRO A 632 -0.42 17.86 7.12
C PRO A 632 -0.64 17.49 8.60
N GLN A 633 0.42 17.56 9.40
CA GLN A 633 0.41 17.16 10.82
C GLN A 633 1.20 18.16 11.68
N LEU A 634 0.60 18.62 12.78
CA LEU A 634 1.25 19.56 13.72
C LEU A 634 2.39 18.93 14.51
N ILE A 635 2.24 17.66 14.93
CA ILE A 635 3.07 16.96 15.93
C ILE A 635 3.48 15.58 15.39
N ASP A 636 4.67 15.11 15.76
CA ASP A 636 5.17 13.77 15.42
C ASP A 636 4.23 12.63 15.92
N ASN A 637 3.99 11.67 15.02
CA ASN A 637 3.30 10.40 15.26
C ASN A 637 3.85 9.54 16.41
N ASN A 638 5.09 9.76 16.87
CA ASN A 638 5.59 9.08 18.06
C ASN A 638 5.02 9.72 19.34
N THR A 639 5.01 11.05 19.41
CA THR A 639 4.40 11.83 20.50
C THR A 639 2.90 11.51 20.63
N THR A 640 2.17 11.35 19.52
CA THR A 640 0.73 11.03 19.57
C THR A 640 0.41 9.63 20.12
N LYS A 641 1.35 8.67 20.00
CA LYS A 641 1.18 7.26 20.40
C LYS A 641 1.68 6.94 21.81
N LEU A 642 2.71 7.63 22.28
CA LEU A 642 3.31 7.38 23.60
C LEU A 642 2.42 7.85 24.76
N ALA A 643 1.41 8.68 24.48
CA ALA A 643 0.57 9.32 25.47
C ALA A 643 -0.91 8.97 25.26
N THR A 644 -1.33 7.72 25.47
CA THR A 644 -2.76 7.34 25.52
C THR A 644 -3.21 7.05 26.94
N ILE A 645 -4.25 7.75 27.41
CA ILE A 645 -4.95 7.50 28.68
C ILE A 645 -6.12 6.55 28.41
N ASN A 646 -6.26 5.47 29.18
CA ASN A 646 -7.54 4.77 29.30
C ASN A 646 -8.42 5.52 30.31
N ILE A 647 -9.64 5.84 29.92
CA ILE A 647 -10.63 6.54 30.76
C ILE A 647 -11.40 5.56 31.68
N GLY A 648 -11.18 4.24 31.53
CA GLY A 648 -11.70 3.21 32.43
C GLY A 648 -10.70 2.76 33.52
N ASP A 649 -11.13 2.77 34.78
CA ASP A 649 -10.37 2.27 35.93
C ASP A 649 -10.28 0.72 35.94
N ASN A 650 -9.15 0.15 35.49
CA ASN A 650 -8.74 -1.26 35.67
C ASN A 650 -9.73 -2.38 35.25
N GLY A 651 -10.85 -2.06 34.59
CA GLY A 651 -11.88 -3.02 34.15
C GLY A 651 -11.82 -3.34 32.66
N GLU A 652 -12.83 -4.04 32.15
CA GLU A 652 -12.91 -4.49 30.74
C GLU A 652 -13.16 -3.36 29.72
N TYR A 653 -13.33 -2.11 30.18
CA TYR A 653 -13.50 -0.96 29.30
C TYR A 653 -12.16 -0.32 28.88
N TYR A 654 -11.89 -0.34 27.58
CA TYR A 654 -10.70 0.24 26.94
C TYR A 654 -11.03 1.56 26.22
N GLY A 655 -11.50 2.55 26.99
CA GLY A 655 -11.80 3.90 26.53
C GLY A 655 -10.54 4.74 26.33
N ASN A 656 -9.70 4.35 25.36
CA ASN A 656 -8.41 4.98 25.12
C ASN A 656 -8.53 6.30 24.33
N ILE A 657 -7.95 7.38 24.86
CA ILE A 657 -7.76 8.66 24.14
C ILE A 657 -6.29 9.09 24.17
N SER A 658 -5.82 9.77 23.13
CA SER A 658 -4.48 10.39 23.15
C SER A 658 -4.52 11.72 23.92
N VAL A 659 -3.52 11.96 24.77
CA VAL A 659 -3.39 13.17 25.61
C VAL A 659 -3.43 14.44 24.77
N ILE A 660 -2.92 14.41 23.54
CA ILE A 660 -2.94 15.57 22.63
C ILE A 660 -4.36 16.06 22.30
N TYR A 661 -5.38 15.20 22.47
CA TYR A 661 -6.79 15.52 22.31
C TYR A 661 -7.50 15.75 23.66
N THR A 662 -6.77 16.19 24.68
CA THR A 662 -7.30 16.65 25.97
C THR A 662 -6.93 18.12 26.17
N LYS A 663 -7.58 18.84 27.10
CA LYS A 663 -7.17 20.20 27.49
C LYS A 663 -5.72 20.26 27.97
N THR A 664 -5.24 19.24 28.66
CA THR A 664 -3.85 19.15 29.13
C THR A 664 -2.89 19.11 27.95
N GLY A 665 -3.08 18.18 26.99
CA GLY A 665 -2.22 18.13 25.79
C GLY A 665 -2.40 19.33 24.85
N LEU A 666 -3.59 19.94 24.82
CA LEU A 666 -3.85 21.19 24.11
C LEU A 666 -3.00 22.32 24.68
N LYS A 667 -2.98 22.48 26.00
CA LYS A 667 -2.25 23.53 26.72
C LYS A 667 -0.74 23.29 26.77
N ASP A 668 -0.32 22.07 27.05
CA ASP A 668 1.06 21.73 27.38
C ASP A 668 1.87 21.28 26.14
N VAL A 669 1.22 21.04 25.00
CA VAL A 669 1.88 20.61 23.75
C VAL A 669 1.44 21.43 22.53
N ILE A 670 0.14 21.51 22.24
CA ILE A 670 -0.35 22.12 20.98
C ILE A 670 -0.18 23.65 20.96
N LEU A 671 -0.58 24.36 22.02
CA LEU A 671 -0.39 25.82 22.10
C LEU A 671 1.09 26.23 22.04
N PRO A 672 2.04 25.58 22.75
CA PRO A 672 3.48 25.80 22.56
C PRO A 672 3.98 25.67 21.11
N GLU A 673 3.53 24.66 20.37
CA GLU A 673 3.89 24.51 18.95
C GLU A 673 3.28 25.63 18.09
N ILE A 674 2.05 26.06 18.37
CA ILE A 674 1.40 27.20 17.69
C ILE A 674 2.17 28.50 17.94
N TYR A 675 2.60 28.78 19.18
CA TYR A 675 3.44 29.94 19.49
C TYR A 675 4.82 29.86 18.82
N SER A 676 5.38 28.65 18.69
CA SER A 676 6.65 28.42 18.01
C SER A 676 6.53 28.62 16.49
N TYR A 677 5.42 28.18 15.88
CA TYR A 677 5.05 28.50 14.50
C TYR A 677 4.85 30.00 14.29
N LYS A 678 4.05 30.69 15.12
CA LYS A 678 3.84 32.15 15.05
C LYS A 678 5.16 32.92 15.12
N SER A 679 6.09 32.45 15.96
CA SER A 679 7.44 33.01 16.09
C SER A 679 8.32 32.75 14.86
N LEU A 680 8.25 31.56 14.27
CA LEU A 680 8.97 31.20 13.04
C LEU A 680 8.46 31.97 11.81
N SER A 681 7.14 32.08 11.61
CA SER A 681 6.57 32.83 10.48
C SER A 681 7.02 34.30 10.54
N LYS A 682 7.03 34.91 11.74
CA LYS A 682 7.62 36.25 11.96
C LYS A 682 9.13 36.32 11.69
N LEU A 683 9.91 35.28 12.03
CA LEU A 683 11.34 35.21 11.72
C LEU A 683 11.60 35.19 10.21
N LEU A 684 10.89 34.34 9.48
CA LEU A 684 10.99 34.22 8.02
C LEU A 684 10.64 35.55 7.33
N ALA A 685 9.53 36.17 7.73
CA ALA A 685 9.14 37.50 7.25
C ALA A 685 10.20 38.57 7.53
N THR A 686 10.88 38.52 8.68
CA THR A 686 11.97 39.46 9.03
C THR A 686 13.17 39.35 8.09
N HIS A 687 13.38 38.21 7.43
CA HIS A 687 14.42 38.00 6.42
C HIS A 687 13.92 38.13 4.97
N ASN A 688 12.70 38.63 4.74
CA ASN A 688 12.03 38.68 3.43
C ASN A 688 11.98 37.30 2.75
N ILE A 689 11.54 36.29 3.51
CA ILE A 689 11.24 34.92 3.05
C ILE A 689 9.71 34.74 3.03
N ASP A 690 9.16 34.20 1.94
CA ASP A 690 7.73 33.98 1.75
C ASP A 690 7.19 32.87 2.67
N THR A 691 6.23 33.21 3.53
CA THR A 691 5.62 32.31 4.52
C THR A 691 4.42 31.53 3.99
N LEU A 692 3.88 31.85 2.80
CA LEU A 692 2.63 31.25 2.30
C LEU A 692 2.63 29.72 2.28
N ALA A 693 3.77 29.09 2.01
CA ALA A 693 3.90 27.63 2.02
C ALA A 693 3.74 27.02 3.43
N ILE A 694 4.42 27.57 4.44
CA ILE A 694 4.32 27.08 5.83
C ILE A 694 2.99 27.49 6.48
N ASP A 695 2.46 28.66 6.14
CA ASP A 695 1.18 29.14 6.67
C ASP A 695 0.01 28.26 6.15
N ASN A 696 0.05 27.85 4.87
CA ASN A 696 -0.91 26.88 4.32
C ASN A 696 -0.79 25.50 4.98
N TYR A 697 0.42 24.94 5.09
CA TYR A 697 0.64 23.63 5.74
C TYR A 697 0.22 23.65 7.22
N TYR A 698 0.45 24.76 7.93
CA TYR A 698 -0.06 24.97 9.30
C TYR A 698 -1.59 24.94 9.35
N ASN A 699 -2.28 25.65 8.46
CA ASN A 699 -3.74 25.71 8.45
C ASN A 699 -4.36 24.31 8.18
N GLU A 700 -3.82 23.55 7.22
CA GLU A 700 -4.26 22.18 6.95
C GLU A 700 -3.95 21.24 8.13
N SER A 701 -2.76 21.37 8.74
CA SER A 701 -2.35 20.59 9.91
C SER A 701 -3.25 20.86 11.13
N LEU A 702 -3.65 22.12 11.33
CA LEU A 702 -4.57 22.52 12.39
C LEU A 702 -5.98 21.98 12.12
N GLN A 703 -6.49 22.07 10.89
CA GLN A 703 -7.79 21.48 10.53
C GLN A 703 -7.80 19.96 10.77
N ASN A 704 -6.73 19.26 10.39
CA ASN A 704 -6.56 17.83 10.66
C ASN A 704 -6.52 17.52 12.16
N TYR A 705 -5.87 18.36 12.98
CA TYR A 705 -5.88 18.21 14.43
C TYR A 705 -7.30 18.36 15.02
N ILE A 706 -8.04 19.39 14.63
CA ILE A 706 -9.41 19.66 15.11
C ILE A 706 -10.38 18.52 14.75
N GLU A 707 -10.32 18.01 13.52
CA GLU A 707 -11.14 16.87 13.11
C GLU A 707 -10.79 15.59 13.85
N ASN A 708 -9.49 15.32 14.10
CA ASN A 708 -9.07 14.15 14.88
C ASN A 708 -9.40 14.28 16.38
N TYR A 709 -9.42 15.50 16.94
CA TYR A 709 -9.90 15.78 18.30
C TYR A 709 -11.38 15.36 18.44
N LYS A 710 -12.25 15.90 17.56
CA LYS A 710 -13.68 15.56 17.51
C LYS A 710 -13.89 14.05 17.34
N LYS A 711 -13.19 13.45 16.38
CA LYS A 711 -13.24 12.01 16.07
C LYS A 711 -12.80 11.13 17.23
N SER A 712 -11.85 11.57 18.06
CA SER A 712 -11.40 10.82 19.23
C SER A 712 -12.50 10.68 20.28
N TYR A 713 -13.30 11.72 20.52
CA TYR A 713 -14.46 11.64 21.42
C TYR A 713 -15.64 10.86 20.84
N ILE A 714 -15.86 10.91 19.51
CA ILE A 714 -16.84 10.02 18.83
C ILE A 714 -16.41 8.54 18.98
N ASN A 715 -15.13 8.23 18.81
CA ASN A 715 -14.58 6.89 19.02
C ASN A 715 -14.73 6.43 20.49
N LEU A 716 -14.47 7.31 21.46
CA LEU A 716 -14.67 7.04 22.88
C LEU A 716 -16.14 6.67 23.16
N ILE A 717 -17.09 7.54 22.76
CA ILE A 717 -18.53 7.32 22.86
C ILE A 717 -18.95 5.96 22.28
N THR A 718 -18.53 5.66 21.05
CA THR A 718 -18.94 4.45 20.33
C THR A 718 -18.31 3.17 20.90
N SER A 719 -17.14 3.26 21.53
CA SER A 719 -16.46 2.12 22.15
C SER A 719 -17.21 1.54 23.36
N TYR A 720 -17.89 2.39 24.15
CA TYR A 720 -18.58 2.00 25.38
C TYR A 720 -19.68 0.95 25.16
N LYS A 721 -20.26 0.89 23.95
CA LYS A 721 -21.27 -0.10 23.51
C LYS A 721 -20.88 -1.56 23.72
N ASN A 722 -19.59 -1.86 23.88
CA ASN A 722 -19.07 -3.22 24.06
C ASN A 722 -18.74 -3.61 25.52
N SER A 723 -18.90 -2.70 26.49
CA SER A 723 -18.41 -2.87 27.88
C SER A 723 -19.42 -3.45 28.89
N ILE A 724 -20.60 -3.86 28.43
CA ILE A 724 -21.66 -4.41 29.28
C ILE A 724 -21.57 -5.94 29.25
N ASP A 725 -21.20 -6.55 30.37
CA ASP A 725 -21.20 -8.01 30.49
C ASP A 725 -22.64 -8.55 30.35
N PRO A 726 -22.90 -9.44 29.38
CA PRO A 726 -24.21 -10.06 29.25
C PRO A 726 -24.52 -11.01 30.42
N ASN A 727 -23.51 -11.60 31.09
CA ASN A 727 -23.71 -12.62 32.12
C ASN A 727 -24.22 -12.01 33.43
N ASP A 728 -23.67 -10.87 33.87
CA ASP A 728 -24.24 -10.03 34.93
C ASP A 728 -24.70 -8.66 34.42
N ILE A 729 -25.75 -8.71 33.60
CA ILE A 729 -26.43 -7.51 33.08
C ILE A 729 -27.09 -6.68 34.19
N VAL A 730 -27.39 -7.25 35.37
CA VAL A 730 -28.00 -6.50 36.48
C VAL A 730 -26.96 -5.62 37.16
N SER A 731 -25.81 -6.18 37.56
CA SER A 731 -24.71 -5.38 38.12
C SER A 731 -24.19 -4.37 37.11
N SER A 732 -24.10 -4.73 35.82
CA SER A 732 -23.69 -3.81 34.76
C SER A 732 -24.62 -2.58 34.65
N LEU A 733 -25.94 -2.78 34.69
CA LEU A 733 -26.91 -1.68 34.66
C LEU A 733 -26.90 -0.86 35.97
N LEU A 734 -26.77 -1.52 37.12
CA LEU A 734 -26.66 -0.81 38.41
C LEU A 734 -25.40 0.06 38.47
N LEU A 735 -24.26 -0.42 37.96
CA LEU A 735 -23.03 0.34 37.80
C LEU A 735 -23.24 1.55 36.89
N ILE A 736 -23.86 1.41 35.71
CA ILE A 736 -24.21 2.54 34.84
C ILE A 736 -25.11 3.55 35.57
N SER A 737 -26.03 3.09 36.42
CA SER A 737 -26.90 3.96 37.24
C SER A 737 -26.21 4.60 38.46
N SER A 738 -24.93 4.32 38.71
CA SER A 738 -24.16 4.90 39.82
C SER A 738 -23.44 6.17 39.39
N THR A 739 -23.49 7.20 40.23
CA THR A 739 -22.84 8.50 39.99
C THR A 739 -21.31 8.41 40.01
N SER A 740 -20.74 7.40 40.68
CA SER A 740 -19.29 7.16 40.76
C SER A 740 -18.78 6.09 39.78
N SER A 741 -19.44 5.92 38.65
CA SER A 741 -19.17 4.83 37.70
C SER A 741 -18.18 5.21 36.61
N GLN A 742 -17.56 4.20 35.98
CA GLN A 742 -16.74 4.40 34.77
C GLN A 742 -17.52 5.11 33.64
N PHE A 743 -18.84 4.89 33.55
CA PHE A 743 -19.71 5.60 32.60
C PHE A 743 -19.76 7.10 32.91
N ASN A 744 -20.01 7.49 34.16
CA ASN A 744 -20.05 8.89 34.56
C ASN A 744 -18.66 9.55 34.58
N ASN A 745 -17.60 8.81 34.91
CA ASN A 745 -16.21 9.27 34.74
C ASN A 745 -15.91 9.55 33.26
N MET A 746 -16.36 8.70 32.34
CA MET A 746 -16.21 8.93 30.90
C MET A 746 -17.03 10.14 30.41
N LEU A 747 -18.30 10.26 30.80
CA LEU A 747 -19.16 11.41 30.46
C LEU A 747 -18.54 12.72 30.96
N LYS A 748 -18.08 12.74 32.22
CA LYS A 748 -17.34 13.88 32.78
C LYS A 748 -16.07 14.17 31.97
N THR A 749 -15.27 13.15 31.65
CA THR A 749 -14.05 13.32 30.85
C THR A 749 -14.34 13.91 29.46
N LEU A 750 -15.50 13.60 28.86
CA LEU A 750 -15.94 14.22 27.62
C LEU A 750 -16.32 15.69 27.80
N VAL A 751 -17.08 16.05 28.84
CA VAL A 751 -17.40 17.46 29.15
C VAL A 751 -16.13 18.27 29.43
N ASP A 752 -15.30 17.78 30.34
CA ASP A 752 -14.08 18.44 30.81
C ASP A 752 -13.12 18.79 29.65
N ASN A 753 -13.18 18.08 28.52
CA ASN A 753 -12.30 18.25 27.37
C ASN A 753 -12.97 18.73 26.08
N THR A 754 -14.29 18.93 26.05
CA THR A 754 -15.01 19.48 24.87
C THR A 754 -15.69 20.82 25.12
N VAL A 755 -15.78 21.28 26.38
CA VAL A 755 -16.16 22.65 26.74
C VAL A 755 -14.90 23.50 26.89
N PHE A 756 -14.64 24.45 25.99
CA PHE A 756 -13.45 25.31 26.00
C PHE A 756 -13.76 26.69 26.61
N ASP A 757 -12.75 27.35 27.16
CA ASP A 757 -12.83 28.72 27.70
C ASP A 757 -12.51 29.78 26.63
N ASP A 758 -12.88 31.03 26.93
CA ASP A 758 -12.69 32.19 26.05
C ASP A 758 -11.23 32.52 25.74
N GLU A 759 -10.28 32.06 26.56
CA GLU A 759 -8.84 32.27 26.33
C GLU A 759 -8.34 31.25 25.27
N THR A 760 -8.67 29.98 25.48
CA THR A 760 -8.43 28.89 24.53
C THR A 760 -9.08 29.17 23.17
N LEU A 761 -10.31 29.69 23.15
CA LEU A 761 -11.04 30.01 21.91
C LEU A 761 -10.53 31.26 21.18
N LYS A 762 -9.80 32.17 21.85
CA LYS A 762 -9.11 33.30 21.19
C LYS A 762 -7.85 32.83 20.47
N GLU A 763 -7.09 31.92 21.06
CA GLU A 763 -5.89 31.34 20.42
C GLU A 763 -6.24 30.31 19.34
N LEU A 764 -7.34 29.56 19.52
CA LEU A 764 -7.80 28.52 18.60
C LEU A 764 -9.34 28.55 18.37
N PRO A 765 -9.84 29.50 17.56
CA PRO A 765 -11.28 29.62 17.26
C PRO A 765 -11.92 28.36 16.67
N GLN A 766 -11.14 27.53 15.96
CA GLN A 766 -11.61 26.29 15.32
C GLN A 766 -12.10 25.24 16.32
N LEU A 767 -11.68 25.30 17.60
CA LEU A 767 -12.18 24.40 18.64
C LEU A 767 -13.68 24.59 18.94
N SER A 768 -14.26 25.73 18.56
CA SER A 768 -15.71 25.94 18.58
C SER A 768 -16.47 24.86 17.79
N LEU A 769 -15.90 24.29 16.72
CA LEU A 769 -16.51 23.19 15.97
C LEU A 769 -16.63 21.90 16.79
N VAL A 770 -15.66 21.64 17.68
CA VAL A 770 -15.69 20.52 18.62
C VAL A 770 -16.73 20.77 19.70
N GLY A 771 -16.71 21.97 20.30
CA GLY A 771 -17.66 22.37 21.34
C GLY A 771 -19.12 22.31 20.86
N SER A 772 -19.41 22.86 19.68
CA SER A 772 -20.76 22.85 19.08
C SER A 772 -21.26 21.43 18.76
N TYR A 773 -20.38 20.51 18.35
CA TYR A 773 -20.78 19.12 18.07
C TYR A 773 -21.22 18.37 19.34
N PHE A 774 -20.61 18.68 20.49
CA PHE A 774 -20.92 18.05 21.78
C PHE A 774 -21.85 18.89 22.67
N GLU A 775 -22.24 20.11 22.27
CA GLU A 775 -22.96 21.09 23.10
C GLU A 775 -24.19 20.50 23.82
N ASN A 776 -25.07 19.80 23.10
CA ASN A 776 -26.29 19.22 23.66
C ASN A 776 -26.02 18.00 24.56
N ILE A 777 -24.98 17.21 24.27
CA ILE A 777 -24.51 16.16 25.19
C ILE A 777 -24.00 16.80 26.49
N ASN A 778 -23.16 17.82 26.38
CA ASN A 778 -22.56 18.50 27.52
C ASN A 778 -23.63 19.16 28.40
N LYS A 779 -24.64 19.81 27.81
CA LYS A 779 -25.81 20.34 28.52
C LYS A 779 -26.55 19.27 29.32
N MET A 780 -26.81 18.09 28.72
CA MET A 780 -27.47 16.98 29.42
C MET A 780 -26.62 16.45 30.58
N ILE A 781 -25.31 16.23 30.36
CA ILE A 781 -24.41 15.71 31.41
C ILE A 781 -24.27 16.69 32.58
N ILE A 782 -24.20 18.00 32.30
CA ILE A 782 -24.08 19.05 33.32
C ILE A 782 -25.38 19.24 34.10
N ASN A 783 -26.56 19.00 33.51
CA ASN A 783 -27.86 19.11 34.19
C ASN A 783 -28.14 17.88 35.09
N PRO A 784 -28.09 17.99 36.44
CA PRO A 784 -28.26 16.83 37.30
C PRO A 784 -29.64 16.18 37.13
N ASN A 785 -30.68 16.99 36.89
CA ASN A 785 -32.05 16.52 36.73
C ASN A 785 -32.24 15.59 35.53
N ASP A 786 -31.46 15.74 34.45
CA ASP A 786 -31.60 14.92 33.25
C ASP A 786 -30.71 13.68 33.30
N MET A 787 -29.52 13.79 33.90
CA MET A 787 -28.73 12.60 34.24
C MET A 787 -29.43 11.73 35.29
N ASP A 788 -30.09 12.30 36.29
CA ASP A 788 -30.84 11.52 37.29
C ASP A 788 -32.08 10.84 36.70
N LYS A 789 -32.80 11.48 35.76
CA LYS A 789 -33.83 10.80 34.96
C LYS A 789 -33.25 9.62 34.19
N TYR A 790 -32.09 9.79 33.55
CA TYR A 790 -31.40 8.71 32.82
C TYR A 790 -31.01 7.56 33.77
N HIS A 791 -30.35 7.86 34.89
CA HIS A 791 -29.97 6.87 35.89
C HIS A 791 -31.17 6.15 36.49
N GLN A 792 -32.29 6.85 36.76
CA GLN A 792 -33.54 6.24 37.20
C GLN A 792 -34.07 5.27 36.14
N ILE A 793 -34.11 5.66 34.87
CA ILE A 793 -34.59 4.78 33.78
C ILE A 793 -33.73 3.50 33.68
N ILE A 794 -32.41 3.61 33.80
CA ILE A 794 -31.51 2.45 33.81
C ILE A 794 -31.72 1.58 35.06
N ARG A 795 -31.93 2.19 36.24
CA ARG A 795 -32.15 1.47 37.50
C ARG A 795 -33.51 0.76 37.52
N GLU A 796 -34.57 1.39 37.02
CA GLU A 796 -35.90 0.76 36.83
C GLU A 796 -35.81 -0.54 36.01
N ILE A 797 -34.92 -0.60 35.01
CA ILE A 797 -34.67 -1.82 34.23
C ILE A 797 -34.00 -2.88 35.11
N ALA A 798 -32.91 -2.54 35.79
CA ALA A 798 -32.16 -3.47 36.64
C ALA A 798 -33.03 -4.06 37.76
N ASP A 799 -33.81 -3.22 38.44
CA ASP A 799 -34.75 -3.61 39.48
C ASP A 799 -35.84 -4.54 38.94
N ASN A 800 -36.44 -4.22 37.78
CA ASN A 800 -37.43 -5.11 37.16
C ASN A 800 -36.84 -6.46 36.73
N ILE A 801 -35.56 -6.55 36.35
CA ILE A 801 -34.88 -7.84 36.10
C ILE A 801 -34.71 -8.63 37.41
N ASN A 802 -34.44 -7.96 38.52
CA ASN A 802 -34.09 -8.61 39.78
C ASN A 802 -35.29 -9.01 40.66
N GLN A 803 -36.36 -8.22 40.70
CA GLN A 803 -37.43 -8.33 41.72
C GLN A 803 -38.39 -9.52 41.55
N ASN A 804 -38.66 -9.99 40.32
CA ASN A 804 -39.77 -10.93 40.07
C ASN A 804 -39.49 -12.42 40.39
N GLY A 805 -38.38 -12.75 41.04
CA GLY A 805 -37.97 -14.14 41.35
C GLY A 805 -37.53 -14.98 40.14
N ASN A 806 -38.15 -14.77 38.97
CA ASN A 806 -37.82 -15.39 37.69
C ASN A 806 -37.11 -14.37 36.77
N LYS A 807 -35.80 -14.16 36.98
CA LYS A 807 -34.99 -13.17 36.22
C LYS A 807 -35.13 -13.31 34.69
N ARG A 808 -35.26 -14.56 34.20
CA ARG A 808 -35.39 -14.88 32.77
C ARG A 808 -36.72 -14.38 32.17
N GLU A 809 -37.80 -14.40 32.95
CA GLU A 809 -39.12 -13.90 32.52
C GLU A 809 -39.18 -12.38 32.48
N SER A 810 -38.61 -11.69 33.49
CA SER A 810 -38.41 -10.24 33.44
C SER A 810 -37.58 -9.81 32.24
N LEU A 811 -36.44 -10.46 32.00
CA LEU A 811 -35.57 -10.18 30.85
C LEU A 811 -36.33 -10.36 29.53
N ASN A 812 -37.12 -11.42 29.40
CA ASN A 812 -37.97 -11.66 28.22
C ASN A 812 -39.03 -10.55 28.05
N LYS A 813 -39.70 -10.12 29.12
CA LYS A 813 -40.71 -9.04 29.10
C LYS A 813 -40.09 -7.70 28.69
N ILE A 814 -38.96 -7.32 29.28
CA ILE A 814 -38.21 -6.10 28.95
C ILE A 814 -37.70 -6.14 27.51
N THR A 815 -37.11 -7.26 27.08
CA THR A 815 -36.60 -7.44 25.71
C THR A 815 -37.72 -7.25 24.68
N LEU A 816 -38.90 -7.84 24.91
CA LEU A 816 -40.05 -7.68 24.00
C LEU A 816 -40.55 -6.22 23.97
N ASN A 817 -40.59 -5.54 25.12
CA ASN A 817 -40.92 -4.12 25.24
C ASN A 817 -39.94 -3.22 24.46
N LEU A 818 -38.62 -3.49 24.53
CA LEU A 818 -37.60 -2.78 23.77
C LEU A 818 -37.74 -3.00 22.25
N PHE A 819 -37.96 -4.24 21.79
CA PHE A 819 -38.19 -4.53 20.36
C PHE A 819 -39.50 -3.92 19.83
N THR A 820 -40.57 -3.90 20.62
CA THR A 820 -41.88 -3.40 20.18
C THR A 820 -41.99 -1.87 20.16
N ARG A 821 -41.10 -1.17 20.89
CA ARG A 821 -41.01 0.30 20.93
C ARG A 821 -42.35 1.00 21.24
N SER A 822 -43.14 0.45 22.18
CA SER A 822 -44.36 1.11 22.67
C SER A 822 -44.04 2.42 23.40
N LYS A 823 -45.05 3.29 23.62
CA LYS A 823 -44.89 4.53 24.41
C LYS A 823 -44.38 4.26 25.83
N ASP A 824 -44.76 3.13 26.39
CA ASP A 824 -44.38 2.67 27.74
C ASP A 824 -43.02 1.96 27.75
N SER A 825 -42.30 1.94 26.62
CA SER A 825 -41.00 1.26 26.54
C SER A 825 -39.85 2.10 27.05
N TYR A 826 -38.87 1.44 27.65
CA TYR A 826 -37.62 2.09 28.06
C TYR A 826 -36.89 2.74 26.89
N PHE A 827 -37.00 2.17 25.68
CA PHE A 827 -36.50 2.76 24.44
C PHE A 827 -37.23 4.07 24.11
N TYR A 828 -38.54 4.17 24.36
CA TYR A 828 -39.27 5.44 24.22
C TYR A 828 -38.89 6.43 25.33
N LYS A 829 -38.85 6.01 26.60
CA LYS A 829 -38.43 6.86 27.74
C LYS A 829 -37.08 7.57 27.47
N ILE A 830 -36.04 6.80 27.10
CA ILE A 830 -34.72 7.38 26.82
C ILE A 830 -34.75 8.28 25.58
N ASN A 831 -35.36 7.85 24.47
CA ASN A 831 -35.41 8.69 23.27
C ASN A 831 -36.21 10.00 23.46
N THR A 832 -37.22 10.02 24.33
CA THR A 832 -37.89 11.28 24.72
C THR A 832 -36.93 12.18 25.50
N LEU A 833 -36.28 11.67 26.56
CA LEU A 833 -35.30 12.44 27.34
C LEU A 833 -34.16 13.03 26.49
N LEU A 834 -33.65 12.25 25.52
CA LEU A 834 -32.65 12.70 24.56
C LEU A 834 -33.20 13.77 23.60
N LYS A 835 -34.42 13.59 23.10
CA LYS A 835 -35.08 14.56 22.22
C LYS A 835 -35.34 15.89 22.95
N ASP A 836 -35.77 15.84 24.21
CA ASP A 836 -36.00 17.02 25.04
C ASP A 836 -34.69 17.80 25.29
N ASN A 837 -33.55 17.09 25.32
CA ASN A 837 -32.19 17.66 25.33
C ASN A 837 -31.61 17.96 23.94
N ASN A 838 -32.39 17.83 22.85
CA ASN A 838 -31.96 18.01 21.46
C ASN A 838 -30.76 17.12 21.03
N ILE A 839 -30.60 15.95 21.67
CA ILE A 839 -29.61 14.92 21.31
C ILE A 839 -30.23 13.96 20.29
N THR A 840 -29.62 13.87 19.10
CA THR A 840 -30.08 13.02 17.99
C THR A 840 -28.89 12.43 17.23
N GLY A 841 -29.16 11.49 16.31
CA GLY A 841 -28.11 10.89 15.46
C GLY A 841 -27.07 10.10 16.26
N GLU A 842 -25.82 10.15 15.81
CA GLU A 842 -24.68 9.41 16.42
C GLU A 842 -24.50 9.75 17.90
N ASN A 843 -24.72 11.01 18.28
CA ASN A 843 -24.64 11.50 19.66
C ASN A 843 -25.60 10.81 20.64
N SER A 844 -26.65 10.14 20.16
CA SER A 844 -27.56 9.35 21.01
C SER A 844 -26.96 8.02 21.48
N ILE A 845 -25.93 7.50 20.79
CA ILE A 845 -25.49 6.09 20.93
C ILE A 845 -25.04 5.75 22.35
N ILE A 846 -24.38 6.68 23.05
CA ILE A 846 -23.87 6.49 24.43
C ILE A 846 -24.99 6.19 25.44
N PHE A 847 -26.18 6.79 25.26
CA PHE A 847 -27.32 6.64 26.16
C PHE A 847 -28.25 5.49 25.75
N ILE A 848 -28.30 5.11 24.47
CA ILE A 848 -29.12 3.96 24.01
C ILE A 848 -28.36 2.62 24.03
N ALA A 849 -27.02 2.63 24.08
CA ALA A 849 -26.19 1.42 24.08
C ALA A 849 -26.57 0.37 25.14
N PRO A 850 -26.94 0.73 26.40
CA PRO A 850 -27.41 -0.26 27.38
C PRO A 850 -28.67 -0.99 26.92
N LEU A 851 -29.61 -0.29 26.27
CA LEU A 851 -30.83 -0.87 25.72
C LEU A 851 -30.53 -1.82 24.55
N GLU A 852 -29.61 -1.44 23.66
CA GLU A 852 -29.17 -2.30 22.56
C GLU A 852 -28.48 -3.58 23.08
N SER A 853 -27.69 -3.49 24.14
CA SER A 853 -27.07 -4.66 24.79
C SER A 853 -28.11 -5.59 25.42
N ILE A 854 -29.14 -5.06 26.10
CA ILE A 854 -30.28 -5.85 26.58
C ILE A 854 -31.01 -6.53 25.42
N MET A 855 -31.28 -5.82 24.31
CA MET A 855 -31.93 -6.40 23.13
C MET A 855 -31.09 -7.52 22.49
N LYS A 856 -29.77 -7.34 22.41
CA LYS A 856 -28.81 -8.32 21.88
C LYS A 856 -28.74 -9.57 22.74
N PHE A 857 -28.62 -9.42 24.06
CA PHE A 857 -28.54 -10.54 25.02
C PHE A 857 -29.88 -11.26 25.20
N GLY A 858 -30.98 -10.51 25.30
CA GLY A 858 -32.30 -11.07 25.53
C GLY A 858 -32.93 -11.75 24.31
N LYS A 859 -32.56 -11.37 23.07
CA LYS A 859 -33.16 -11.94 21.85
C LYS A 859 -33.12 -13.48 21.80
N PRO A 860 -31.98 -14.17 22.06
CA PRO A 860 -31.94 -15.63 22.14
C PRO A 860 -32.94 -16.22 23.15
N TYR A 861 -32.96 -15.75 24.39
CA TYR A 861 -33.82 -16.32 25.44
C TYR A 861 -35.31 -16.08 25.19
N LEU A 862 -35.66 -14.91 24.62
CA LEU A 862 -37.04 -14.58 24.25
C LEU A 862 -37.49 -15.34 23.00
N SER A 863 -36.60 -15.51 22.02
CA SER A 863 -36.82 -16.31 20.82
C SER A 863 -37.07 -17.78 21.16
N GLU A 864 -36.22 -18.40 21.99
CA GLU A 864 -36.39 -19.76 22.48
C GLU A 864 -37.74 -19.91 23.25
N TYR A 865 -38.00 -19.03 24.22
CA TYR A 865 -39.22 -19.04 25.01
C TYR A 865 -40.50 -18.90 24.15
N LYS A 866 -40.51 -17.95 23.21
CA LYS A 866 -41.64 -17.74 22.29
C LYS A 866 -41.77 -18.89 21.29
N TYR A 867 -40.68 -19.48 20.81
CA TYR A 867 -40.73 -20.65 19.92
C TYR A 867 -41.24 -21.90 20.65
N ASN A 868 -40.88 -22.09 21.92
CA ASN A 868 -41.43 -23.16 22.75
C ASN A 868 -42.95 -22.98 22.96
N ILE A 869 -43.43 -21.75 23.17
CA ILE A 869 -44.87 -21.45 23.21
C ILE A 869 -45.54 -21.68 21.85
N TRP A 870 -44.92 -21.30 20.74
CA TRP A 870 -45.43 -21.61 19.39
C TRP A 870 -45.62 -23.11 19.18
N ASN A 871 -44.63 -23.92 19.57
CA ASN A 871 -44.73 -25.37 19.47
C ASN A 871 -45.82 -25.96 20.40
N LYS A 872 -45.90 -25.46 21.63
CA LYS A 872 -46.81 -25.97 22.68
C LYS A 872 -48.27 -25.55 22.49
N ASP A 873 -48.55 -24.33 22.05
CA ASP A 873 -49.89 -23.73 22.09
C ASP A 873 -50.52 -23.54 20.69
N ILE A 874 -49.73 -23.65 19.60
CA ILE A 874 -50.17 -23.33 18.24
C ILE A 874 -49.93 -24.51 17.28
N ILE A 875 -48.71 -25.06 17.23
CA ILE A 875 -48.40 -26.24 16.39
C ILE A 875 -49.06 -27.52 16.94
N SER A 876 -49.16 -27.66 18.27
CA SER A 876 -49.90 -28.77 18.89
C SER A 876 -51.38 -28.82 18.45
N LEU A 877 -52.03 -27.66 18.41
CA LEU A 877 -53.43 -27.48 18.01
C LEU A 877 -53.61 -27.82 16.53
N LEU A 878 -52.70 -27.36 15.66
CA LEU A 878 -52.66 -27.77 14.25
C LEU A 878 -52.48 -29.29 14.11
N LYS A 879 -51.48 -29.88 14.78
CA LYS A 879 -51.19 -31.32 14.71
C LYS A 879 -52.34 -32.19 15.22
N LYS A 880 -53.07 -31.76 16.26
CA LYS A 880 -54.30 -32.42 16.71
C LYS A 880 -55.30 -32.51 15.56
N TYR A 881 -55.61 -31.40 14.90
CA TYR A 881 -56.68 -31.34 13.90
C TYR A 881 -56.28 -31.79 12.49
N GLN A 882 -54.99 -31.77 12.14
CA GLN A 882 -54.47 -32.45 10.94
C GLN A 882 -54.85 -33.95 10.90
N THR A 883 -55.04 -34.60 12.05
CA THR A 883 -55.45 -36.03 12.11
C THR A 883 -56.95 -36.27 11.88
N TYR A 884 -57.74 -35.25 11.57
CA TYR A 884 -59.19 -35.36 11.35
C TYR A 884 -59.52 -35.24 9.84
N PHE A 885 -60.54 -35.94 9.38
CA PHE A 885 -61.21 -35.66 8.12
C PHE A 885 -61.92 -34.30 8.19
N PRO A 886 -61.80 -33.40 7.21
CA PRO A 886 -61.26 -33.59 5.84
C PRO A 886 -59.76 -33.29 5.65
N PHE A 887 -59.00 -32.96 6.70
CA PHE A 887 -57.57 -32.63 6.59
C PHE A 887 -56.70 -33.84 6.21
N SER A 888 -56.98 -35.00 6.81
CA SER A 888 -56.37 -36.28 6.45
C SER A 888 -57.41 -37.21 5.82
N LYS A 889 -57.13 -37.69 4.61
CA LYS A 889 -58.00 -38.59 3.84
C LYS A 889 -58.29 -39.91 4.58
N GLU A 890 -57.29 -40.47 5.23
CA GLU A 890 -57.34 -41.79 5.88
C GLU A 890 -57.88 -41.74 7.32
N SER A 891 -58.45 -40.60 7.75
CA SER A 891 -58.92 -40.43 9.12
C SER A 891 -60.32 -41.00 9.36
N ASN A 892 -60.46 -41.80 10.41
CA ASN A 892 -61.75 -42.26 10.93
C ASN A 892 -62.43 -41.22 11.86
N LYS A 893 -61.82 -40.07 12.13
CA LYS A 893 -62.38 -38.98 12.94
C LYS A 893 -62.75 -37.81 12.06
N THR A 894 -64.02 -37.41 12.08
CA THR A 894 -64.53 -36.31 11.27
C THR A 894 -64.73 -35.06 12.11
N ILE A 895 -64.15 -33.92 11.71
CA ILE A 895 -64.39 -32.64 12.39
C ILE A 895 -65.79 -32.12 12.06
N SER A 896 -66.49 -31.53 13.04
CA SER A 896 -67.77 -30.87 12.76
C SER A 896 -67.55 -29.44 12.23
N PRO A 897 -68.45 -28.88 11.39
CA PRO A 897 -68.33 -27.49 10.95
C PRO A 897 -68.32 -26.47 12.09
N LYS A 898 -69.01 -26.77 13.19
CA LYS A 898 -68.96 -25.97 14.42
C LYS A 898 -67.56 -26.01 15.05
N GLU A 899 -67.03 -27.21 15.32
CA GLU A 899 -65.68 -27.35 15.91
C GLU A 899 -64.60 -26.73 15.01
N LEU A 900 -64.70 -26.91 13.69
CA LEU A 900 -63.82 -26.26 12.71
C LEU A 900 -63.87 -24.72 12.83
N THR A 901 -65.05 -24.14 13.08
CA THR A 901 -65.25 -22.70 13.30
C THR A 901 -64.71 -22.24 14.65
N ASP A 902 -64.99 -23.00 15.72
CA ASP A 902 -64.55 -22.71 17.10
C ASP A 902 -63.01 -22.74 17.24
N ILE A 903 -62.31 -23.52 16.39
CA ILE A 903 -60.83 -23.61 16.37
C ILE A 903 -60.19 -22.64 15.36
N PHE A 904 -60.65 -22.61 14.09
CA PHE A 904 -59.95 -21.93 12.99
C PHE A 904 -60.70 -20.76 12.32
N GLY A 905 -61.96 -20.50 12.70
CA GLY A 905 -62.66 -19.27 12.30
C GLY A 905 -61.96 -18.02 12.86
N PRO A 906 -62.26 -16.80 12.37
CA PRO A 906 -61.51 -15.57 12.74
C PRO A 906 -61.38 -15.29 14.25
N ASN A 907 -62.37 -15.75 15.02
CA ASN A 907 -62.46 -15.63 16.48
C ASN A 907 -62.17 -16.96 17.23
N GLY A 908 -61.69 -17.99 16.52
CA GLY A 908 -61.40 -19.32 17.05
C GLY A 908 -60.13 -19.41 17.91
N GLU A 909 -59.92 -20.55 18.53
CA GLU A 909 -58.81 -20.82 19.46
C GLU A 909 -57.43 -20.57 18.83
N PHE A 910 -57.20 -20.99 17.59
CA PHE A 910 -55.92 -20.79 16.90
C PHE A 910 -55.53 -19.31 16.85
N TRP A 911 -56.44 -18.45 16.39
CA TRP A 911 -56.18 -17.02 16.28
C TRP A 911 -56.16 -16.30 17.63
N LYS A 912 -56.86 -16.81 18.64
CA LYS A 912 -56.70 -16.36 20.04
C LYS A 912 -55.28 -16.65 20.55
N ASN A 913 -54.76 -17.86 20.33
CA ASN A 913 -53.40 -18.23 20.75
C ASN A 913 -52.32 -17.45 19.99
N VAL A 914 -52.46 -17.26 18.67
CA VAL A 914 -51.57 -16.38 17.88
C VAL A 914 -51.57 -14.96 18.42
N ARG A 915 -52.76 -14.32 18.59
CA ARG A 915 -52.87 -12.94 19.07
C ARG A 915 -52.37 -12.75 20.51
N LYS A 916 -52.56 -13.75 21.39
CA LYS A 916 -52.06 -13.74 22.78
C LYS A 916 -50.54 -13.92 22.84
N ASN A 917 -50.01 -14.92 22.14
CA ASN A 917 -48.65 -15.40 22.37
C ASN A 917 -47.61 -14.75 21.43
N MET A 918 -47.98 -14.40 20.20
CA MET A 918 -47.07 -13.84 19.17
C MET A 918 -47.18 -12.31 18.99
N TYR A 919 -47.95 -11.63 19.85
CA TYR A 919 -48.12 -10.18 19.84
C TYR A 919 -46.78 -9.43 19.78
N GLY A 920 -46.69 -8.44 18.90
CA GLY A 920 -45.51 -7.59 18.73
C GLY A 920 -44.36 -8.21 17.93
N ILE A 921 -44.41 -9.51 17.63
CA ILE A 921 -43.41 -10.22 16.82
C ILE A 921 -43.92 -10.40 15.39
N PHE A 922 -45.16 -10.88 15.24
CA PHE A 922 -45.86 -10.94 13.96
C PHE A 922 -47.02 -9.93 13.91
N GLU A 923 -47.31 -9.44 12.71
CA GLU A 923 -48.43 -8.54 12.44
C GLU A 923 -49.09 -8.90 11.10
N TYR A 924 -50.37 -8.55 10.95
CA TYR A 924 -51.14 -8.77 9.74
C TYR A 924 -51.31 -7.44 9.00
N GLN A 925 -50.73 -7.33 7.80
CA GLN A 925 -50.78 -6.13 6.96
C GLN A 925 -50.96 -6.55 5.49
N ASN A 926 -51.65 -5.73 4.69
CA ASN A 926 -51.81 -5.95 3.24
C ASN A 926 -52.33 -7.35 2.84
N GLY A 927 -53.13 -7.99 3.71
CA GLY A 927 -53.69 -9.33 3.48
C GLY A 927 -52.79 -10.51 3.84
N ILE A 928 -51.59 -10.27 4.40
CA ILE A 928 -50.64 -11.32 4.82
C ILE A 928 -50.08 -11.08 6.22
N TRP A 929 -49.64 -12.15 6.87
CA TRP A 929 -48.82 -12.10 8.08
C TRP A 929 -47.35 -11.86 7.72
N GLN A 930 -46.72 -10.90 8.41
CA GLN A 930 -45.31 -10.51 8.26
C GLN A 930 -44.62 -10.43 9.64
N SER A 931 -43.28 -10.44 9.65
CA SER A 931 -42.49 -10.27 10.87
C SER A 931 -42.21 -8.80 11.14
N LYS A 932 -42.75 -8.27 12.25
CA LYS A 932 -42.48 -6.91 12.73
C LYS A 932 -41.03 -6.75 13.20
N ILE A 933 -40.41 -7.86 13.62
CA ILE A 933 -38.98 -7.94 13.97
C ILE A 933 -38.31 -8.89 12.96
N PRO A 934 -37.44 -8.40 12.06
CA PRO A 934 -36.73 -9.24 11.10
C PRO A 934 -35.88 -10.34 11.78
N ASP A 935 -35.93 -11.53 11.19
CA ASP A 935 -35.22 -12.74 11.62
C ASP A 935 -35.26 -13.00 13.14
N PHE A 936 -36.40 -12.75 13.79
CA PHE A 936 -36.52 -12.90 15.24
C PHE A 936 -36.24 -14.34 15.70
N PHE A 937 -36.79 -15.32 14.98
CA PHE A 937 -36.59 -16.75 15.20
C PHE A 937 -35.55 -17.37 14.24
N GLY A 938 -34.72 -16.53 13.57
CA GLY A 938 -33.84 -16.97 12.49
C GLY A 938 -34.60 -17.75 11.42
N ASN A 939 -34.05 -18.89 10.97
CA ASN A 939 -34.62 -19.76 9.93
C ASN A 939 -36.08 -20.18 10.19
N ASN A 940 -36.50 -20.30 11.46
CA ASN A 940 -37.86 -20.72 11.81
C ASN A 940 -38.90 -19.63 11.46
N THR A 941 -38.49 -18.36 11.37
CA THR A 941 -39.38 -17.23 11.07
C THR A 941 -40.18 -17.46 9.79
N LYS A 942 -39.54 -17.99 8.73
CA LYS A 942 -40.23 -18.30 7.47
C LYS A 942 -41.30 -19.39 7.66
N TYR A 943 -40.97 -20.51 8.30
CA TYR A 943 -41.93 -21.60 8.55
C TYR A 943 -43.16 -21.13 9.34
N MET A 944 -42.95 -20.28 10.34
CA MET A 944 -44.02 -19.70 11.15
C MET A 944 -44.92 -18.79 10.31
N LEU A 945 -44.35 -17.92 9.47
CA LEU A 945 -45.11 -17.06 8.55
C LEU A 945 -45.83 -17.86 7.45
N ASP A 946 -45.19 -18.88 6.87
CA ASP A 946 -45.82 -19.77 5.88
C ASP A 946 -47.02 -20.50 6.51
N THR A 947 -46.89 -20.95 7.77
CA THR A 947 -47.99 -21.58 8.53
C THR A 947 -49.12 -20.59 8.82
N LEU A 948 -48.81 -19.37 9.32
CA LEU A 948 -49.82 -18.33 9.56
C LEU A 948 -50.57 -17.97 8.27
N ASN A 949 -49.87 -17.79 7.15
CA ASN A 949 -50.48 -17.43 5.88
C ASN A 949 -51.29 -18.59 5.26
N LYS A 950 -50.86 -19.85 5.42
CA LYS A 950 -51.67 -21.03 5.07
C LYS A 950 -53.00 -21.07 5.84
N VAL A 951 -52.95 -20.91 7.17
CA VAL A 951 -54.17 -20.93 8.01
C VAL A 951 -55.03 -19.69 7.71
N GLN A 952 -54.43 -18.52 7.46
CA GLN A 952 -55.17 -17.31 7.06
C GLN A 952 -55.90 -17.51 5.72
N LYS A 953 -55.26 -18.17 4.73
CA LYS A 953 -55.94 -18.52 3.47
C LYS A 953 -57.15 -19.41 3.71
N MET A 954 -57.01 -20.46 4.54
CA MET A 954 -58.13 -21.30 4.94
C MET A 954 -59.23 -20.49 5.63
N THR A 955 -58.87 -19.64 6.60
CA THR A 955 -59.83 -18.79 7.32
C THR A 955 -60.59 -17.86 6.36
N ASN A 956 -59.90 -17.25 5.40
CA ASN A 956 -60.50 -16.34 4.41
C ASN A 956 -61.29 -17.07 3.29
N THR A 957 -61.09 -18.38 3.10
CA THR A 957 -61.88 -19.19 2.15
C THR A 957 -63.15 -19.73 2.78
N LEU A 958 -63.08 -20.17 4.04
CA LEU A 958 -64.19 -20.84 4.72
C LEU A 958 -65.14 -19.90 5.46
N TRP A 959 -64.69 -18.73 5.94
CA TRP A 959 -65.54 -17.79 6.66
C TRP A 959 -65.49 -16.39 6.07
N ASP A 960 -66.58 -15.63 6.23
CA ASP A 960 -66.60 -14.20 5.96
C ASP A 960 -65.88 -13.39 7.07
N SER A 961 -65.76 -12.07 6.88
CA SER A 961 -65.14 -11.16 7.84
C SER A 961 -65.90 -11.02 9.17
N SER A 962 -67.16 -11.46 9.24
CA SER A 962 -67.94 -11.56 10.48
C SER A 962 -67.74 -12.91 11.21
N GLY A 963 -67.07 -13.87 10.56
CA GLY A 963 -66.84 -15.22 11.06
C GLY A 963 -67.96 -16.22 10.76
N LYS A 964 -68.90 -15.89 9.86
CA LYS A 964 -69.94 -16.83 9.41
C LYS A 964 -69.38 -17.77 8.34
N PRO A 965 -69.76 -19.07 8.32
CA PRO A 965 -69.41 -20.00 7.25
C PRO A 965 -69.85 -19.49 5.86
N LYS A 966 -68.92 -19.53 4.89
CA LYS A 966 -69.13 -19.19 3.47
C LYS A 966 -69.11 -20.47 2.62
N PRO A 967 -69.95 -20.62 1.57
CA PRO A 967 -69.79 -21.69 0.59
C PRO A 967 -68.44 -21.62 -0.14
N ILE A 968 -67.97 -22.78 -0.63
CA ILE A 968 -66.77 -22.88 -1.47
C ILE A 968 -67.21 -23.05 -2.93
N ASP A 969 -66.70 -22.18 -3.80
CA ASP A 969 -67.03 -22.16 -5.22
C ASP A 969 -66.23 -23.27 -5.94
N ILE A 970 -66.92 -24.28 -6.50
CA ILE A 970 -66.31 -25.43 -7.19
C ILE A 970 -66.44 -25.24 -8.71
N THR A 971 -65.33 -25.11 -9.44
CA THR A 971 -65.39 -24.93 -10.90
C THR A 971 -65.20 -26.26 -11.64
N LEU A 972 -66.22 -26.66 -12.40
CA LEU A 972 -66.31 -27.93 -13.12
C LEU A 972 -66.19 -27.73 -14.64
N GLY A 973 -65.08 -28.20 -15.22
CA GLY A 973 -64.96 -28.45 -16.66
C GLY A 973 -65.54 -29.81 -17.00
N VAL A 974 -66.67 -29.84 -17.69
CA VAL A 974 -67.35 -31.10 -18.02
C VAL A 974 -66.71 -31.76 -19.24
N MET A 975 -66.34 -33.04 -19.12
CA MET A 975 -65.73 -33.82 -20.21
C MET A 975 -66.82 -34.47 -21.08
N PRO A 976 -66.54 -34.78 -22.36
CA PRO A 976 -67.45 -35.53 -23.20
C PRO A 976 -67.84 -36.87 -22.58
N ALA A 977 -69.11 -37.27 -22.74
CA ALA A 977 -69.58 -38.59 -22.34
C ALA A 977 -68.77 -39.72 -23.02
N PRO A 978 -68.49 -40.84 -22.34
CA PRO A 978 -67.75 -41.95 -22.92
C PRO A 978 -68.60 -42.68 -23.97
N ASN A 979 -68.13 -42.70 -25.22
CA ASN A 979 -68.81 -43.27 -26.40
C ASN A 979 -68.77 -44.82 -26.46
N GLY A 980 -68.90 -45.50 -25.30
CA GLY A 980 -68.92 -46.96 -25.20
C GLY A 980 -70.33 -47.55 -25.25
N ILE A 981 -70.45 -48.75 -25.82
CA ILE A 981 -71.64 -49.60 -25.66
C ILE A 981 -71.49 -50.35 -24.33
N LEU A 982 -72.56 -50.39 -23.55
CA LEU A 982 -72.61 -50.97 -22.21
C LEU A 982 -73.02 -52.45 -22.25
N PRO A 983 -72.77 -53.26 -21.18
CA PRO A 983 -73.09 -54.69 -21.17
C PRO A 983 -74.59 -55.03 -21.34
N ASN A 984 -75.49 -54.08 -21.06
CA ASN A 984 -76.94 -54.15 -21.32
C ASN A 984 -77.33 -53.66 -22.73
N ASN A 985 -76.37 -53.49 -23.62
CA ASN A 985 -76.51 -53.01 -25.01
C ASN A 985 -77.06 -51.58 -25.15
N THR A 986 -76.95 -50.74 -24.11
CA THR A 986 -77.22 -49.30 -24.14
C THR A 986 -75.93 -48.49 -24.36
N PHE A 987 -76.02 -47.17 -24.41
CA PHE A 987 -74.85 -46.27 -24.42
C PHE A 987 -75.03 -45.14 -23.40
N VAL A 988 -73.93 -44.49 -22.99
CA VAL A 988 -74.00 -43.35 -22.07
C VAL A 988 -74.57 -42.12 -22.76
N LYS A 989 -75.79 -41.72 -22.37
CA LYS A 989 -76.51 -40.57 -22.90
C LYS A 989 -76.02 -39.25 -22.29
N MET A 990 -75.72 -39.25 -20.99
CA MET A 990 -75.12 -38.11 -20.28
C MET A 990 -74.38 -38.53 -19.02
N THR A 991 -73.39 -37.75 -18.61
CA THR A 991 -72.76 -37.85 -17.26
C THR A 991 -73.38 -36.83 -16.32
N ILE A 992 -73.33 -37.08 -15.01
CA ILE A 992 -73.84 -36.17 -13.98
C ILE A 992 -72.90 -36.10 -12.79
N LEU A 993 -72.74 -34.90 -12.21
CA LEU A 993 -72.13 -34.68 -10.90
C LEU A 993 -73.08 -33.77 -10.10
N SER A 994 -73.38 -34.13 -8.86
CA SER A 994 -74.26 -33.37 -7.96
C SER A 994 -73.60 -33.01 -6.63
N ILE A 995 -73.97 -31.84 -6.10
CA ILE A 995 -73.60 -31.34 -4.76
C ILE A 995 -74.87 -30.76 -4.14
N GLY A 996 -75.48 -31.49 -3.20
CA GLY A 996 -76.80 -31.16 -2.69
C GLY A 996 -77.84 -31.05 -3.81
N ASN A 997 -78.51 -29.90 -3.89
CA ASN A 997 -79.55 -29.64 -4.90
C ASN A 997 -78.99 -29.14 -6.25
N GLN A 998 -77.66 -28.96 -6.36
CA GLN A 998 -77.00 -28.45 -7.57
C GLN A 998 -76.42 -29.60 -8.40
N LYS A 999 -76.40 -29.47 -9.73
CA LYS A 999 -75.86 -30.50 -10.64
C LYS A 999 -75.20 -29.92 -11.90
N ALA A 1000 -74.11 -30.54 -12.32
CA ALA A 1000 -73.52 -30.41 -13.65
C ALA A 1000 -73.86 -31.65 -14.49
N ILE A 1001 -74.15 -31.47 -15.78
CA ILE A 1001 -74.60 -32.55 -16.69
C ILE A 1001 -73.76 -32.52 -17.96
N GLY A 1002 -73.00 -33.57 -18.23
CA GLY A 1002 -72.18 -33.72 -19.43
C GLY A 1002 -72.88 -34.46 -20.56
N ILE A 1003 -72.67 -33.98 -21.78
CA ILE A 1003 -73.16 -34.60 -23.03
C ILE A 1003 -71.96 -34.81 -23.97
N SER A 1004 -72.18 -35.34 -25.17
CA SER A 1004 -71.10 -35.67 -26.13
C SER A 1004 -70.36 -34.46 -26.75
N THR A 1005 -70.53 -33.24 -26.22
CA THR A 1005 -69.88 -32.00 -26.69
C THR A 1005 -69.19 -31.27 -25.54
N GLN A 1006 -68.12 -30.54 -25.85
CA GLN A 1006 -67.35 -29.78 -24.86
C GLN A 1006 -68.15 -28.56 -24.37
N GLN A 1007 -68.34 -28.46 -23.05
CA GLN A 1007 -69.13 -27.40 -22.41
C GLN A 1007 -68.23 -26.28 -21.84
N LYS A 1008 -68.84 -25.11 -21.57
CA LYS A 1008 -68.24 -24.08 -20.71
C LYS A 1008 -68.17 -24.58 -19.25
N PRO A 1009 -67.20 -24.12 -18.44
CA PRO A 1009 -67.15 -24.47 -17.03
C PRO A 1009 -68.42 -24.05 -16.27
N ILE A 1010 -68.85 -24.90 -15.34
CA ILE A 1010 -70.00 -24.69 -14.44
C ILE A 1010 -69.46 -24.47 -13.03
N ILE A 1011 -70.00 -23.49 -12.29
CA ILE A 1011 -69.66 -23.28 -10.87
C ILE A 1011 -70.78 -23.88 -10.01
N LEU A 1012 -70.44 -24.71 -9.03
CA LEU A 1012 -71.37 -25.19 -7.99
C LEU A 1012 -70.91 -24.67 -6.61
N GLU A 1013 -71.83 -24.19 -5.78
CA GLU A 1013 -71.53 -23.75 -4.40
C GLU A 1013 -71.53 -24.94 -3.43
N TYR A 1014 -70.37 -25.37 -2.95
CA TYR A 1014 -70.29 -26.42 -1.94
C TYR A 1014 -70.40 -25.83 -0.52
N LYS A 1015 -71.55 -26.08 0.13
CA LYS A 1015 -71.83 -25.64 1.50
C LYS A 1015 -71.38 -26.67 2.53
N TRP A 1016 -70.08 -26.72 2.79
CA TRP A 1016 -69.43 -27.59 3.79
C TRP A 1016 -70.02 -27.54 5.23
N PHE A 1017 -70.80 -26.50 5.55
CA PHE A 1017 -71.47 -26.32 6.85
C PHE A 1017 -72.89 -26.89 6.91
N GLU A 1018 -73.49 -27.29 5.79
CA GLU A 1018 -74.77 -28.01 5.70
C GLU A 1018 -74.53 -29.51 5.47
N LYS A 1019 -75.45 -30.39 5.90
CA LYS A 1019 -75.41 -31.80 5.49
C LYS A 1019 -76.06 -31.91 4.11
N GLN A 1020 -75.28 -32.33 3.11
CA GLN A 1020 -75.74 -32.46 1.73
C GLN A 1020 -75.26 -33.81 1.16
N PRO A 1021 -76.03 -34.50 0.31
CA PRO A 1021 -75.48 -35.60 -0.50
C PRO A 1021 -74.50 -35.07 -1.55
N SER A 1022 -73.69 -35.94 -2.13
CA SER A 1022 -72.95 -35.65 -3.35
C SER A 1022 -72.78 -36.94 -4.14
N SER A 1023 -73.08 -36.90 -5.44
CA SER A 1023 -73.00 -38.07 -6.31
C SER A 1023 -72.34 -37.76 -7.65
N VAL A 1024 -71.81 -38.79 -8.29
CA VAL A 1024 -71.29 -38.75 -9.66
C VAL A 1024 -71.76 -39.99 -10.41
N GLY A 1025 -72.07 -39.87 -11.69
CA GLY A 1025 -72.71 -40.96 -12.41
C GLY A 1025 -72.94 -40.69 -13.88
N TYR A 1026 -73.80 -41.51 -14.46
CA TYR A 1026 -74.30 -41.38 -15.82
C TYR A 1026 -75.77 -41.78 -15.92
N ILE A 1027 -76.41 -41.34 -17.01
CA ILE A 1027 -77.72 -41.80 -17.45
C ILE A 1027 -77.51 -42.46 -18.81
N ASP A 1028 -78.06 -43.67 -18.99
CA ASP A 1028 -77.94 -44.41 -20.25
C ASP A 1028 -79.07 -44.08 -21.25
N SER A 1029 -79.05 -44.72 -22.42
CA SER A 1029 -80.06 -44.53 -23.47
C SER A 1029 -81.47 -45.01 -23.09
N ASN A 1030 -81.62 -45.75 -21.98
CA ASN A 1030 -82.90 -46.22 -21.45
C ASN A 1030 -83.36 -45.36 -20.25
N GLU A 1031 -82.77 -44.18 -20.06
CA GLU A 1031 -82.96 -43.28 -18.92
C GLU A 1031 -82.55 -43.89 -17.55
N GLN A 1032 -81.80 -45.00 -17.52
CA GLN A 1032 -81.37 -45.60 -16.26
C GLN A 1032 -80.22 -44.81 -15.63
N ILE A 1033 -80.49 -44.24 -14.45
CA ILE A 1033 -79.53 -43.44 -13.69
C ILE A 1033 -78.63 -44.37 -12.87
N ASN A 1034 -77.34 -44.38 -13.21
CA ASN A 1034 -76.29 -45.13 -12.53
C ASN A 1034 -75.37 -44.14 -11.84
N THR A 1035 -75.26 -44.17 -10.50
CA THR A 1035 -74.38 -43.25 -9.75
C THR A 1035 -73.59 -43.93 -8.65
N ILE A 1036 -72.46 -43.33 -8.31
CA ILE A 1036 -71.78 -43.45 -7.02
C ILE A 1036 -72.24 -42.27 -6.17
N GLU A 1037 -73.01 -42.55 -5.10
CA GLU A 1037 -73.49 -41.53 -4.16
C GLU A 1037 -72.79 -41.63 -2.81
N THR A 1038 -72.47 -40.46 -2.22
CA THR A 1038 -72.00 -40.34 -0.85
C THR A 1038 -73.13 -39.93 0.08
N GLN A 1039 -73.21 -40.59 1.25
CA GLN A 1039 -74.24 -40.31 2.26
C GLN A 1039 -74.23 -38.84 2.70
N SER A 1040 -75.44 -38.28 2.87
CA SER A 1040 -75.64 -36.88 3.24
C SER A 1040 -74.91 -36.51 4.54
N SER A 1041 -73.87 -35.68 4.38
CA SER A 1041 -72.91 -35.35 5.43
C SER A 1041 -72.28 -33.99 5.12
N TYR A 1042 -71.58 -33.41 6.10
CA TYR A 1042 -70.90 -32.12 5.92
C TYR A 1042 -69.77 -32.20 4.89
N TRP A 1043 -69.14 -33.37 4.77
CA TRP A 1043 -67.92 -33.60 3.97
C TRP A 1043 -68.14 -34.56 2.79
N SER A 1044 -69.39 -34.72 2.35
CA SER A 1044 -69.83 -35.60 1.26
C SER A 1044 -69.06 -35.37 -0.05
N PHE A 1045 -68.95 -34.12 -0.50
CA PHE A 1045 -68.19 -33.81 -1.72
C PHE A 1045 -66.71 -34.18 -1.61
N ILE A 1046 -66.07 -33.97 -0.45
CA ILE A 1046 -64.68 -34.39 -0.21
C ILE A 1046 -64.56 -35.92 -0.22
N ASN A 1047 -65.53 -36.64 0.35
CA ASN A 1047 -65.61 -38.10 0.25
C ASN A 1047 -65.76 -38.58 -1.20
N LEU A 1048 -66.58 -37.89 -2.01
CA LEU A 1048 -66.79 -38.21 -3.43
C LEU A 1048 -65.49 -38.02 -4.22
N LEU A 1049 -64.80 -36.88 -4.06
CA LEU A 1049 -63.49 -36.63 -4.67
C LEU A 1049 -62.44 -37.67 -4.25
N ASN A 1050 -62.50 -38.15 -3.00
CA ASN A 1050 -61.57 -39.16 -2.48
C ASN A 1050 -61.79 -40.58 -3.05
N GLN A 1051 -62.96 -40.87 -3.60
CA GLN A 1051 -63.25 -42.12 -4.33
C GLN A 1051 -62.78 -42.07 -5.80
N ALA A 1052 -62.42 -40.88 -6.31
CA ALA A 1052 -61.91 -40.73 -7.66
C ALA A 1052 -60.42 -41.13 -7.79
N LYS A 1053 -60.07 -41.68 -8.95
CA LYS A 1053 -58.69 -41.70 -9.45
C LYS A 1053 -58.39 -40.32 -10.05
N ASN A 1054 -57.50 -39.56 -9.42
CA ASN A 1054 -57.09 -38.23 -9.89
C ASN A 1054 -55.95 -38.34 -10.92
N SER A 1055 -56.06 -37.58 -12.01
CA SER A 1055 -55.02 -37.38 -13.02
C SER A 1055 -54.83 -35.88 -13.33
N GLY A 1056 -54.30 -35.13 -12.36
CA GLY A 1056 -54.01 -33.69 -12.47
C GLY A 1056 -55.17 -32.84 -11.96
N ASP A 1057 -55.94 -32.26 -12.88
CA ASP A 1057 -57.21 -31.61 -12.58
C ASP A 1057 -58.43 -32.47 -12.99
N VAL A 1058 -58.21 -33.62 -13.63
CA VAL A 1058 -59.27 -34.57 -14.02
C VAL A 1058 -59.47 -35.62 -12.92
N TYR A 1059 -60.69 -35.68 -12.40
CA TYR A 1059 -61.17 -36.71 -11.47
C TYR A 1059 -61.94 -37.76 -12.27
N ILE A 1060 -61.56 -39.02 -12.08
CA ILE A 1060 -62.10 -40.17 -12.80
C ILE A 1060 -62.74 -41.14 -11.80
N TRP A 1061 -64.01 -41.47 -12.00
CA TRP A 1061 -64.73 -42.49 -11.22
C TRP A 1061 -65.09 -43.65 -12.13
N ASN A 1062 -64.90 -44.88 -11.66
CA ASN A 1062 -65.19 -46.08 -12.43
C ASN A 1062 -66.44 -46.77 -11.88
N GLN A 1063 -67.46 -46.92 -12.71
CA GLN A 1063 -68.70 -47.63 -12.39
C GLN A 1063 -69.12 -48.46 -13.60
N ASN A 1064 -69.42 -49.76 -13.40
CA ASN A 1064 -69.81 -50.68 -14.47
C ASN A 1064 -68.85 -50.67 -15.68
N ASP A 1065 -67.53 -50.66 -15.40
CA ASP A 1065 -66.41 -50.52 -16.35
C ASP A 1065 -66.38 -49.21 -17.18
N ILE A 1066 -67.18 -48.21 -16.81
CA ILE A 1066 -67.23 -46.89 -17.45
C ILE A 1066 -66.42 -45.89 -16.64
N GLU A 1067 -65.47 -45.19 -17.28
CA GLU A 1067 -64.74 -44.07 -16.69
C GLU A 1067 -65.54 -42.76 -16.81
N ILE A 1068 -66.20 -42.32 -15.74
CA ILE A 1068 -66.89 -41.02 -15.64
C ILE A 1068 -65.85 -39.94 -15.29
N LYS A 1069 -65.77 -38.86 -16.07
CA LYS A 1069 -64.69 -37.87 -15.97
C LYS A 1069 -65.20 -36.44 -15.82
N PHE A 1070 -64.68 -35.73 -14.83
CA PHE A 1070 -64.87 -34.28 -14.67
C PHE A 1070 -63.52 -33.62 -14.39
N LYS A 1071 -63.24 -32.50 -15.06
CA LYS A 1071 -62.16 -31.60 -14.67
C LYS A 1071 -62.66 -30.70 -13.55
N ILE A 1072 -62.00 -30.69 -12.40
CA ILE A 1072 -62.44 -30.00 -11.19
C ILE A 1072 -61.32 -29.10 -10.68
N ASP A 1073 -61.48 -27.80 -10.88
CA ASP A 1073 -60.69 -26.80 -10.17
C ASP A 1073 -61.31 -26.60 -8.78
N PHE A 1074 -60.82 -27.41 -7.84
CA PHE A 1074 -61.08 -27.29 -6.42
C PHE A 1074 -59.73 -27.15 -5.70
N ASN A 1075 -59.44 -25.94 -5.25
CA ASN A 1075 -58.27 -25.64 -4.44
C ASN A 1075 -58.48 -26.26 -3.04
N ASN A 1076 -58.04 -27.50 -2.84
CA ASN A 1076 -58.27 -28.24 -1.59
C ASN A 1076 -57.45 -27.66 -0.42
N ILE A 1077 -58.01 -26.61 0.18
CA ILE A 1077 -57.46 -25.86 1.31
C ILE A 1077 -57.23 -26.75 2.55
N PHE A 1078 -57.95 -27.87 2.70
CA PHE A 1078 -57.77 -28.79 3.83
C PHE A 1078 -56.44 -29.55 3.73
N MET A 1079 -56.15 -30.15 2.57
CA MET A 1079 -54.86 -30.81 2.32
C MET A 1079 -53.68 -29.82 2.31
N SER A 1080 -53.93 -28.53 2.05
CA SER A 1080 -52.87 -27.50 2.05
C SER A 1080 -52.20 -27.29 3.44
N LEU A 1081 -52.83 -27.74 4.53
CA LEU A 1081 -52.28 -27.66 5.89
C LEU A 1081 -51.28 -28.77 6.25
N GLU A 1082 -50.96 -29.70 5.35
CA GLU A 1082 -49.85 -30.63 5.59
C GLU A 1082 -48.55 -29.88 5.89
N THR A 1083 -47.96 -30.20 7.04
CA THR A 1083 -46.62 -29.77 7.46
C THR A 1083 -45.67 -30.95 7.33
N LYS A 1084 -44.68 -30.82 6.45
CA LYS A 1084 -43.49 -31.67 6.46
C LYS A 1084 -42.67 -31.49 7.73
#